data_AF-A0A7U3URB9-F1
#
_entry.id   AF-A0A7U3URB9-F1
#
_cell.length_a   1.000
_cell.length_b   1.000
_cell.length_c   1.000
_cell.angle_alpha   90.00
_cell.angle_beta   90.00
_cell.angle_gamma   90.00
#
_symmetry.space_group_name_H-M   'P 1'
#
loop_
_entity.id
_entity.type
_entity.pdbx_description
1 polymer ?
#
loop_
_entity_poly.entity_id
_entity_poly.type
_entity_poly.pdbx_seq_one_letter_code
_entity_poly.pdbx_strand_id
1 'polypeptide(L)'
;MEAEGGIGGRGSGAAPPWAVRIRRGDGTIAGAGVLVDPQWVLTHAAAVAEGEHVTAEFVAARGASRHAVAEQVCAAEAGGVALLRLARPGPAGAASALRRLSVPHREVRVYGFPAAEGAGRWMAAATGGVAGGADGRVGLAPAGAFTAGYGGAAAVDAATGQIVGVVLPGSPDGERAGPCLSPAETIARHLPRAAGWTTGRPAVDERLHAHGPEPALFDPHFARRLAQWFRGGRQGERYADHHRDRTGRDARPPGAAGVPAAAGVSEAPSAPGAAVRTARRTDDGLQIKISRVRADDPVRAATLRRALLLADREAGGPTAGRGPGPTAGPGGTIGGPGSGRSGGTVGRPGAANGYPANGTRSQAGPAREGAVGGADTDPPVGALDLALNAAGRGTRWIAERVADRLGVLPEGLEDITGADLDATVRRVLASPATLTLVLVGVDEADDPDTLLDLLARLRVHGDRMLLVFRHDGAHVARAQSQLVIEPSQQRQARLLGTLTEITGPLADALHARMAVVLADCDRALDALIKAHVVRTTMAGTAGVAAGRGEHPDLGRFERVAARAERHMREAIARLDPLVERHEELIGRLDSYQVLYQQAVRSEDLDAEDRYQAAHDLLHARPCDLGPAEAAVREYVDFIERRGHRPPPPGGLPTPGQDRDRTPEGHQDRDEGGGGGSAGRRDGAGRQDPGARGDPGAPPGAPERPERPEPPAPFGRERRSRGPEQPDPVPPDGPDPEGGEPRP
;
A
#
# COMPACT_ATOMS: atom_id res chain seq x y z
N MET A 1 45.00 13.53 -10.34
CA MET A 1 44.27 14.39 -9.38
C MET A 1 43.16 15.04 -10.19
N GLU A 2 42.10 14.27 -10.49
CA GLU A 2 40.93 14.76 -11.22
C GLU A 2 39.72 14.06 -10.59
N ALA A 3 38.89 14.89 -9.98
CA ALA A 3 37.60 14.52 -9.43
C ALA A 3 36.55 15.08 -10.40
N GLU A 4 35.96 14.22 -11.23
CA GLU A 4 34.73 14.54 -11.95
C GLU A 4 33.88 13.28 -12.07
N GLY A 5 32.61 13.40 -11.67
CA GLY A 5 31.67 12.28 -11.69
C GLY A 5 30.43 12.47 -10.82
N GLY A 6 30.13 13.68 -10.34
CA GLY A 6 28.84 13.98 -9.73
C GLY A 6 27.78 14.10 -10.82
N ILE A 7 26.94 13.08 -11.00
CA ILE A 7 25.77 13.13 -11.88
C ILE A 7 24.70 14.00 -11.19
N GLY A 8 24.86 15.32 -11.29
CA GLY A 8 23.91 16.33 -10.85
C GLY A 8 22.69 16.38 -11.78
N GLY A 9 21.50 16.31 -11.18
CA GLY A 9 20.23 16.15 -11.88
C GLY A 9 19.65 17.38 -12.59
N ARG A 10 18.51 17.10 -13.24
CA ARG A 10 17.57 17.96 -13.98
C ARG A 10 18.03 18.41 -15.37
N GLY A 11 17.48 17.76 -16.41
CA GLY A 11 17.17 18.43 -17.68
C GLY A 11 17.89 17.99 -18.96
N SER A 12 18.81 17.04 -18.96
CA SER A 12 19.38 16.59 -20.25
C SER A 12 18.55 15.48 -20.86
N GLY A 13 17.82 15.78 -21.93
CA GLY A 13 17.23 14.79 -22.84
C GLY A 13 18.28 13.97 -23.61
N ALA A 14 19.58 14.16 -23.33
CA ALA A 14 20.66 13.43 -23.97
C ALA A 14 20.67 11.95 -23.54
N ALA A 15 21.13 11.12 -24.47
CA ALA A 15 21.34 9.71 -24.22
C ALA A 15 22.46 9.51 -23.17
N PRO A 16 22.25 8.65 -22.16
CA PRO A 16 23.32 8.24 -21.27
C PRO A 16 24.47 7.59 -22.05
N PRO A 17 25.73 7.78 -21.64
CA PRO A 17 26.87 7.21 -22.36
C PRO A 17 26.88 5.67 -22.34
N TRP A 18 26.36 5.06 -21.28
CA TRP A 18 26.22 3.61 -21.15
C TRP A 18 25.07 3.02 -21.98
N ALA A 19 24.14 3.83 -22.49
CA ALA A 19 22.93 3.34 -23.14
C ALA A 19 23.21 2.89 -24.58
N VAL A 20 22.84 1.65 -24.87
CA VAL A 20 23.11 1.00 -26.16
C VAL A 20 21.79 0.62 -26.83
N ARG A 21 21.62 0.97 -28.11
CA ARG A 21 20.53 0.42 -28.92
C ARG A 21 21.01 -0.86 -29.59
N ILE A 22 20.21 -1.91 -29.50
CA ILE A 22 20.56 -3.22 -30.07
C ILE A 22 19.72 -3.44 -31.31
N ARG A 23 20.39 -3.68 -32.44
CA ARG A 23 19.76 -4.00 -33.72
C ARG A 23 20.14 -5.39 -34.20
N ARG A 24 19.16 -6.09 -34.77
CA ARG A 24 19.40 -7.33 -35.52
C ARG A 24 19.96 -7.02 -36.90
N GLY A 25 20.44 -8.06 -37.58
CA GLY A 25 20.99 -7.95 -38.95
C GLY A 25 19.98 -7.43 -39.99
N ASP A 26 18.68 -7.56 -39.73
CA ASP A 26 17.59 -7.01 -40.55
C ASP A 26 17.31 -5.51 -40.30
N GLY A 27 18.06 -4.87 -39.39
CA GLY A 27 17.91 -3.46 -39.03
C GLY A 27 16.81 -3.16 -38.01
N THR A 28 16.04 -4.16 -37.57
CA THR A 28 15.01 -4.02 -36.54
C THR A 28 15.63 -3.81 -35.15
N ILE A 29 14.92 -3.06 -34.29
CA ILE A 29 15.35 -2.89 -32.90
C ILE A 29 14.97 -4.14 -32.11
N ALA A 30 15.99 -4.84 -31.61
CA ALA A 30 15.83 -5.95 -30.68
C ALA A 30 15.50 -5.45 -29.26
N GLY A 31 16.03 -4.28 -28.90
CA GLY A 31 15.82 -3.65 -27.60
C GLY A 31 16.89 -2.61 -27.27
N ALA A 32 17.01 -2.32 -25.98
CA ALA A 32 18.05 -1.52 -25.37
C ALA A 32 19.06 -2.41 -24.64
N GLY A 33 20.20 -1.83 -24.30
CA GLY A 33 21.26 -2.47 -23.52
C GLY A 33 22.05 -1.47 -22.69
N VAL A 34 22.86 -2.02 -21.79
CA VAL A 34 23.68 -1.29 -20.83
C VAL A 34 25.13 -1.72 -21.01
N LEU A 35 26.01 -0.77 -21.34
CA LEU A 35 27.46 -1.01 -21.31
C LEU A 35 27.92 -1.08 -19.86
N VAL A 36 28.29 -2.27 -19.41
CA VAL A 36 28.71 -2.53 -18.01
C VAL A 36 30.22 -2.64 -17.85
N ASP A 37 30.91 -2.96 -18.94
CA ASP A 37 32.35 -2.97 -19.08
C ASP A 37 32.67 -2.55 -20.52
N PRO A 38 33.86 -1.98 -20.81
CA PRO A 38 34.21 -1.59 -22.16
C PRO A 38 33.99 -2.67 -23.23
N GLN A 39 34.00 -3.97 -22.88
CA GLN A 39 33.77 -5.06 -23.83
C GLN A 39 32.39 -5.70 -23.76
N TRP A 40 31.54 -5.31 -22.79
CA TRP A 40 30.34 -6.08 -22.45
C TRP A 40 29.09 -5.21 -22.33
N VAL A 41 28.04 -5.66 -23.00
CA VAL A 41 26.70 -5.05 -22.94
C VAL A 41 25.70 -6.05 -22.36
N LEU A 42 24.97 -5.64 -21.33
CA LEU A 42 23.80 -6.38 -20.84
C LEU A 42 22.55 -5.99 -21.61
N THR A 43 21.69 -6.97 -21.88
CA THR A 43 20.34 -6.77 -22.42
C THR A 43 19.38 -7.82 -21.88
N HIS A 44 18.13 -7.83 -22.35
CA HIS A 44 17.16 -8.86 -22.02
C HIS A 44 17.31 -10.08 -22.94
N ALA A 45 17.05 -11.27 -22.41
CA ALA A 45 17.28 -12.54 -23.10
C ALA A 45 16.43 -12.71 -24.37
N ALA A 46 15.20 -12.19 -24.40
CA ALA A 46 14.34 -12.31 -25.58
C ALA A 46 14.80 -11.43 -26.77
N ALA A 47 15.78 -10.54 -26.58
CA ALA A 47 16.34 -9.73 -27.66
C ALA A 47 17.12 -10.59 -28.66
N VAL A 48 17.81 -11.63 -28.19
CA VAL A 48 18.87 -12.33 -28.92
C VAL A 48 18.86 -13.84 -28.64
N ALA A 49 19.26 -14.64 -29.62
CA ALA A 49 19.66 -16.03 -29.41
C ALA A 49 21.15 -16.14 -29.06
N GLU A 50 21.53 -17.18 -28.33
CA GLU A 50 22.95 -17.44 -28.02
C GLU A 50 23.75 -17.67 -29.32
N GLY A 51 24.90 -17.01 -29.46
CA GLY A 51 25.70 -16.98 -30.69
C GLY A 51 25.20 -16.01 -31.77
N GLU A 52 24.06 -15.33 -31.58
CA GLU A 52 23.54 -14.37 -32.54
C GLU A 52 24.44 -13.14 -32.64
N HIS A 53 24.67 -12.67 -33.88
CA HIS A 53 25.40 -11.45 -34.17
C HIS A 53 24.44 -10.26 -34.25
N VAL A 54 24.69 -9.24 -33.45
CA VAL A 54 23.90 -8.00 -33.39
C VAL A 54 24.78 -6.76 -33.53
N THR A 55 24.15 -5.63 -33.80
CA THR A 55 24.82 -4.32 -33.81
C THR A 55 24.43 -3.54 -32.55
N ALA A 56 25.44 -3.15 -31.78
CA ALA A 56 25.33 -2.27 -30.62
C ALA A 56 25.63 -0.82 -31.04
N GLU A 57 24.63 0.05 -31.00
CA GLU A 57 24.75 1.47 -31.37
C GLU A 57 24.81 2.36 -30.11
N PHE A 58 25.88 3.14 -29.99
CA PHE A 58 26.10 4.09 -28.89
C PHE A 58 25.59 5.47 -29.28
N VAL A 59 24.31 5.74 -29.01
CA VAL A 59 23.62 6.95 -29.51
C VAL A 59 24.18 8.25 -28.92
N ALA A 60 24.71 8.20 -27.70
CA ALA A 60 25.39 9.33 -27.07
C ALA A 60 26.73 9.69 -27.74
N ALA A 61 27.42 8.70 -28.30
CA ALA A 61 28.69 8.85 -29.00
C ALA A 61 28.44 8.79 -30.52
N ARG A 62 28.03 9.93 -31.10
CA ARG A 62 27.63 10.10 -32.53
C ARG A 62 28.29 9.08 -33.49
N GLY A 63 27.50 8.12 -33.97
CA GLY A 63 27.90 7.17 -35.02
C GLY A 63 28.79 6.00 -34.57
N ALA A 64 29.04 5.83 -33.27
CA ALA A 64 29.77 4.68 -32.78
C ALA A 64 28.85 3.44 -32.74
N SER A 65 29.00 2.56 -33.72
CA SER A 65 28.40 1.21 -33.69
C SER A 65 29.48 0.14 -33.55
N ARG A 66 29.13 -0.97 -32.91
CA ARG A 66 30.01 -2.13 -32.71
C ARG A 66 29.25 -3.40 -33.04
N HIS A 67 29.91 -4.32 -33.75
CA HIS A 67 29.43 -5.70 -33.83
C HIS A 67 29.55 -6.35 -32.46
N ALA A 68 28.54 -7.10 -32.07
CA ALA A 68 28.51 -7.84 -30.83
C ALA A 68 27.98 -9.25 -31.08
N VAL A 69 28.40 -10.20 -30.23
CA VAL A 69 27.90 -11.58 -30.23
C VAL A 69 27.27 -11.86 -28.89
N ALA A 70 26.07 -12.44 -28.89
CA ALA A 70 25.45 -12.94 -27.67
C ALA A 70 26.25 -14.14 -27.14
N GLU A 71 27.08 -13.91 -26.13
CA GLU A 71 27.96 -14.95 -25.58
C GLU A 71 27.26 -15.82 -24.55
N GLN A 72 26.30 -15.25 -23.82
CA GLN A 72 25.53 -15.97 -22.82
C GLN A 72 24.11 -15.41 -22.77
N VAL A 73 23.11 -16.29 -22.83
CA VAL A 73 21.69 -15.93 -22.73
C VAL A 73 21.07 -16.72 -21.58
N CYS A 74 20.64 -16.03 -20.53
CA CYS A 74 19.96 -16.67 -19.41
C CYS A 74 18.48 -16.90 -19.72
N ALA A 75 17.94 -18.03 -19.26
CA ALA A 75 16.53 -18.34 -19.44
C ALA A 75 15.61 -17.27 -18.81
N ALA A 76 14.38 -17.20 -19.31
CA ALA A 76 13.38 -16.24 -18.84
C ALA A 76 12.96 -16.47 -17.39
N GLU A 77 13.34 -17.57 -16.74
CA GLU A 77 13.15 -17.87 -15.33
C GLU A 77 14.44 -17.74 -14.50
N ALA A 78 15.57 -17.47 -15.16
CA ALA A 78 16.91 -17.37 -14.57
C ALA A 78 17.50 -15.96 -14.79
N GLY A 79 16.83 -14.92 -14.29
CA GLY A 79 17.27 -13.52 -14.44
C GLY A 79 16.93 -12.87 -15.79
N GLY A 80 16.66 -13.65 -16.85
CA GLY A 80 16.07 -13.17 -18.11
C GLY A 80 16.94 -12.17 -18.88
N VAL A 81 18.25 -12.19 -18.66
CA VAL A 81 19.23 -11.29 -19.27
C VAL A 81 20.15 -12.01 -20.23
N ALA A 82 20.73 -11.26 -21.16
CA ALA A 82 21.78 -11.73 -22.07
C ALA A 82 23.01 -10.83 -21.98
N LEU A 83 24.17 -11.44 -22.18
CA LEU A 83 25.47 -10.79 -22.18
C LEU A 83 26.04 -10.79 -23.61
N LEU A 84 26.27 -9.60 -24.14
CA LEU A 84 26.82 -9.39 -25.47
C LEU A 84 28.30 -9.00 -25.37
N ARG A 85 29.16 -9.73 -26.08
CA ARG A 85 30.58 -9.37 -26.22
C ARG A 85 30.79 -8.50 -27.44
N LEU A 86 31.36 -7.31 -27.25
CA LEU A 86 31.68 -6.39 -28.32
C LEU A 86 32.96 -6.84 -29.05
N ALA A 87 32.97 -6.73 -30.39
CA ALA A 87 34.15 -7.03 -31.21
C ALA A 87 35.28 -6.00 -31.01
N ARG A 88 34.94 -4.78 -30.58
CA ARG A 88 35.89 -3.72 -30.18
C ARG A 88 35.31 -3.02 -28.95
N PRO A 89 36.16 -2.48 -28.06
CA PRO A 89 35.67 -1.76 -26.90
C PRO A 89 34.70 -0.63 -27.26
N GLY A 90 33.72 -0.43 -26.38
CA GLY A 90 32.82 0.71 -26.39
C GLY A 90 33.57 2.02 -26.13
N PRO A 91 32.86 3.17 -26.18
CA PRO A 91 33.46 4.47 -25.91
C PRO A 91 34.11 4.51 -24.51
N ALA A 92 35.28 5.16 -24.40
CA ALA A 92 35.98 5.29 -23.14
C ALA A 92 35.13 6.06 -22.10
N GLY A 93 35.16 5.61 -20.84
CA GLY A 93 34.39 6.21 -19.75
C GLY A 93 32.87 6.02 -19.85
N ALA A 94 32.37 5.27 -20.84
CA ALA A 94 30.93 5.07 -21.02
C ALA A 94 30.36 3.89 -20.22
N ALA A 95 31.20 2.98 -19.71
CA ALA A 95 30.74 1.83 -18.94
C ALA A 95 30.22 2.27 -17.56
N SER A 96 29.16 1.63 -17.08
CA SER A 96 28.57 1.88 -15.76
C SER A 96 28.37 0.59 -14.98
N ALA A 97 28.51 0.66 -13.66
CA ALA A 97 28.28 -0.48 -12.79
C ALA A 97 26.79 -0.62 -12.41
N LEU A 98 26.40 -1.84 -12.07
CA LEU A 98 25.15 -2.12 -11.35
C LEU A 98 25.36 -1.85 -9.85
N ARG A 99 24.32 -1.40 -9.14
CA ARG A 99 24.35 -1.17 -7.69
C ARG A 99 23.36 -2.08 -6.97
N ARG A 100 23.84 -2.78 -5.93
CA ARG A 100 23.00 -3.56 -5.00
C ARG A 100 22.22 -2.63 -4.09
N LEU A 101 20.93 -2.40 -4.37
CA LEU A 101 20.01 -1.63 -3.52
C LEU A 101 18.73 -2.43 -3.22
N SER A 102 18.01 -2.05 -2.16
CA SER A 102 16.64 -2.56 -1.94
C SER A 102 15.73 -2.07 -3.08
N VAL A 103 15.40 -2.90 -4.07
CA VAL A 103 14.67 -2.47 -5.28
C VAL A 103 13.16 -2.21 -5.13
N PRO A 104 12.39 -2.90 -4.25
CA PRO A 104 10.95 -2.68 -4.15
C PRO A 104 10.56 -1.25 -3.78
N HIS A 105 9.39 -0.79 -4.25
CA HIS A 105 8.76 0.47 -3.85
C HIS A 105 9.60 1.74 -4.11
N ARG A 106 10.38 1.75 -5.19
CA ARG A 106 11.23 2.87 -5.62
C ARG A 106 10.69 3.56 -6.85
N GLU A 107 11.04 4.83 -6.99
CA GLU A 107 10.95 5.55 -8.25
C GLU A 107 12.20 5.31 -9.08
N VAL A 108 12.03 4.90 -10.33
CA VAL A 108 13.11 4.64 -11.27
C VAL A 108 12.87 5.37 -12.59
N ARG A 109 13.94 5.59 -13.32
CA ARG A 109 13.92 6.12 -14.69
C ARG A 109 14.55 5.08 -15.60
N VAL A 110 13.91 4.84 -16.74
CA VAL A 110 14.35 3.87 -17.74
C VAL A 110 14.67 4.61 -19.02
N TYR A 111 15.85 4.37 -19.60
CA TYR A 111 16.22 4.94 -20.89
C TYR A 111 16.16 3.88 -22.00
N GLY A 112 15.21 4.02 -22.92
CA GLY A 112 15.03 3.05 -24.02
C GLY A 112 14.91 3.72 -25.39
N PHE A 113 14.73 2.90 -26.41
CA PHE A 113 14.69 3.30 -27.81
C PHE A 113 13.36 2.89 -28.46
N PRO A 114 12.24 3.60 -28.15
CA PRO A 114 10.91 3.20 -28.62
C PRO A 114 10.68 3.32 -30.12
N ALA A 115 11.55 4.05 -30.84
CA ALA A 115 11.48 4.26 -32.28
C ALA A 115 12.78 3.80 -32.94
N ALA A 116 12.68 3.36 -34.21
CA ALA A 116 13.81 2.91 -35.03
C ALA A 116 14.92 3.97 -35.11
N GLU A 117 14.54 5.25 -35.15
CA GLU A 117 15.41 6.41 -35.26
C GLU A 117 15.18 7.39 -34.10
N GLY A 118 16.17 8.24 -33.82
CA GLY A 118 16.11 9.25 -32.74
C GLY A 118 17.12 9.00 -31.61
N ALA A 119 17.12 9.85 -30.59
CA ALA A 119 18.11 9.80 -29.51
C ALA A 119 17.84 8.68 -28.47
N GLY A 120 16.59 8.19 -28.38
CA GLY A 120 16.09 7.44 -27.23
C GLY A 120 15.26 8.34 -26.30
N ARG A 121 14.59 7.76 -25.31
CA ARG A 121 13.69 8.50 -24.41
C ARG A 121 13.76 7.96 -22.98
N TRP A 122 13.77 8.89 -22.03
CA TRP A 122 13.54 8.60 -20.62
C TRP A 122 12.07 8.35 -20.33
N MET A 123 11.79 7.33 -19.54
CA MET A 123 10.47 7.01 -19.00
C MET A 123 10.56 6.90 -17.48
N ALA A 124 9.69 7.60 -16.76
CA ALA A 124 9.52 7.39 -15.33
C ALA A 124 8.74 6.08 -15.09
N ALA A 125 9.12 5.35 -14.05
CA ALA A 125 8.43 4.15 -13.60
C ALA A 125 8.56 4.00 -12.08
N ALA A 126 7.68 3.20 -11.49
CA ALA A 126 7.78 2.81 -10.09
C ALA A 126 7.94 1.30 -9.98
N THR A 127 8.77 0.83 -9.05
CA THR A 127 8.90 -0.59 -8.74
C THR A 127 7.81 -0.99 -7.74
N GLY A 128 7.20 -2.15 -7.98
CA GLY A 128 6.22 -2.76 -7.09
C GLY A 128 6.86 -3.68 -6.06
N GLY A 129 6.08 -4.63 -5.54
CA GLY A 129 6.63 -5.78 -4.82
C GLY A 129 7.24 -6.80 -5.78
N VAL A 130 7.76 -7.89 -5.20
CA VAL A 130 8.26 -9.05 -5.96
C VAL A 130 7.18 -9.51 -6.94
N ALA A 131 7.50 -9.46 -8.24
CA ALA A 131 6.70 -10.10 -9.27
C ALA A 131 6.85 -11.60 -9.03
N GLY A 132 5.76 -12.32 -8.81
CA GLY A 132 5.73 -13.68 -8.26
C GLY A 132 6.37 -14.81 -9.09
N GLY A 133 7.52 -14.57 -9.72
CA GLY A 133 8.39 -15.54 -10.37
C GLY A 133 9.52 -16.04 -9.45
N ALA A 134 10.25 -17.05 -9.92
CA ALA A 134 11.19 -17.84 -9.12
C ALA A 134 12.56 -17.16 -8.84
N ASP A 135 12.83 -15.97 -9.38
CA ASP A 135 14.15 -15.35 -9.39
C ASP A 135 14.21 -13.96 -8.73
N GLY A 136 13.14 -13.55 -8.02
CA GLY A 136 13.13 -12.32 -7.23
C GLY A 136 12.97 -11.03 -8.03
N ARG A 137 12.47 -11.13 -9.27
CA ARG A 137 12.08 -9.99 -10.10
C ARG A 137 11.11 -9.07 -9.42
N VAL A 138 11.16 -7.80 -9.80
CA VAL A 138 10.28 -6.77 -9.24
C VAL A 138 9.37 -6.24 -10.33
N GLY A 139 8.06 -6.16 -10.06
CA GLY A 139 7.12 -5.62 -11.03
C GLY A 139 7.42 -4.15 -11.32
N LEU A 140 7.32 -3.74 -12.58
CA LEU A 140 7.55 -2.37 -13.00
C LEU A 140 6.25 -1.72 -13.46
N ALA A 141 5.92 -0.56 -12.89
CA ALA A 141 4.76 0.24 -13.26
C ALA A 141 5.23 1.48 -14.04
N PRO A 142 5.34 1.41 -15.38
CA PRO A 142 5.74 2.55 -16.20
C PRO A 142 4.67 3.65 -16.19
N ALA A 143 5.10 4.90 -16.29
CA ALA A 143 4.20 6.06 -16.38
C ALA A 143 3.56 6.25 -17.76
N GLY A 144 3.97 5.47 -18.77
CA GLY A 144 3.47 5.56 -20.14
C GLY A 144 3.54 4.23 -20.88
N ALA A 145 3.24 4.26 -22.19
CA ALA A 145 3.24 3.08 -23.04
C ALA A 145 4.63 2.42 -23.11
N PHE A 146 4.70 1.16 -22.72
CA PHE A 146 5.92 0.36 -22.73
C PHE A 146 6.04 -0.39 -24.07
N THR A 147 7.07 -0.08 -24.85
CA THR A 147 7.35 -0.74 -26.14
C THR A 147 8.57 -1.67 -26.03
N ALA A 148 8.75 -2.56 -27.02
CA ALA A 148 9.88 -3.49 -27.07
C ALA A 148 11.25 -2.79 -26.97
N GLY A 149 11.37 -1.55 -27.47
CA GLY A 149 12.58 -0.75 -27.41
C GLY A 149 13.06 -0.36 -26.00
N TYR A 150 12.23 -0.56 -24.96
CA TYR A 150 12.64 -0.40 -23.56
C TYR A 150 13.13 -1.72 -22.92
N GLY A 151 12.89 -2.87 -23.56
CA GLY A 151 13.40 -4.15 -23.08
C GLY A 151 14.93 -4.16 -23.12
N GLY A 152 15.56 -4.55 -22.02
CA GLY A 152 17.01 -4.56 -21.84
C GLY A 152 17.61 -3.22 -21.40
N ALA A 153 16.81 -2.17 -21.22
CA ALA A 153 17.28 -0.89 -20.71
C ALA A 153 17.69 -0.96 -19.23
N ALA A 154 18.60 -0.08 -18.82
CA ALA A 154 18.90 0.10 -17.39
C ALA A 154 17.72 0.76 -16.68
N ALA A 155 17.39 0.26 -15.49
CA ALA A 155 16.58 1.00 -14.53
C ALA A 155 17.50 1.78 -13.59
N VAL A 156 17.39 3.11 -13.62
CA VAL A 156 18.17 4.03 -12.81
C VAL A 156 17.32 4.52 -11.65
N ASP A 157 17.77 4.33 -10.42
CA ASP A 157 17.08 4.84 -9.24
C ASP A 157 17.03 6.38 -9.27
N ALA A 158 15.84 6.95 -9.07
CA ALA A 158 15.62 8.38 -9.24
C ALA A 158 16.32 9.22 -8.15
N ALA A 159 16.52 8.66 -6.96
CA ALA A 159 17.12 9.34 -5.82
C ALA A 159 18.65 9.34 -5.89
N THR A 160 19.26 8.21 -6.26
CA THR A 160 20.71 7.99 -6.24
C THR A 160 21.37 8.17 -7.61
N GLY A 161 20.62 8.04 -8.71
CA GLY A 161 21.19 8.04 -10.06
C GLY A 161 21.94 6.75 -10.42
N GLN A 162 21.91 5.73 -9.56
CA GLN A 162 22.61 4.46 -9.75
C GLN A 162 21.75 3.46 -10.55
N ILE A 163 22.39 2.59 -11.34
CA ILE A 163 21.68 1.52 -12.07
C ILE A 163 21.37 0.38 -11.11
N VAL A 164 20.09 0.09 -10.90
CA VAL A 164 19.64 -0.96 -9.94
C VAL A 164 19.27 -2.28 -10.62
N GLY A 165 19.26 -2.33 -11.96
CA GLY A 165 18.99 -3.56 -12.70
C GLY A 165 18.63 -3.31 -14.17
N VAL A 166 18.18 -4.37 -14.83
CA VAL A 166 17.80 -4.38 -16.26
C VAL A 166 16.31 -4.65 -16.42
N VAL A 167 15.65 -3.85 -17.27
CA VAL A 167 14.22 -3.97 -17.54
C VAL A 167 13.97 -5.14 -18.48
N LEU A 168 13.02 -5.99 -18.13
CA LEU A 168 12.55 -7.10 -18.93
C LEU A 168 11.13 -6.80 -19.43
N PRO A 169 10.84 -7.02 -20.72
CA PRO A 169 9.49 -6.91 -21.24
C PRO A 169 8.58 -7.94 -20.57
N GLY A 170 7.28 -7.63 -20.51
CA GLY A 170 6.26 -8.59 -20.08
C GLY A 170 6.17 -9.77 -21.06
N SER A 171 5.82 -10.96 -20.55
CA SER A 171 5.56 -12.12 -21.42
C SER A 171 4.25 -11.88 -22.19
N PRO A 172 4.21 -12.14 -23.52
CA PRO A 172 3.00 -11.98 -24.32
C PRO A 172 1.89 -12.99 -23.97
N ASP A 173 2.24 -14.13 -23.35
CA ASP A 173 1.33 -15.28 -23.20
C ASP A 173 0.60 -15.34 -21.83
N GLY A 174 0.77 -14.34 -20.97
CA GLY A 174 0.17 -14.31 -19.63
C GLY A 174 -0.64 -13.05 -19.36
N GLU A 175 -1.94 -13.21 -19.10
CA GLU A 175 -2.94 -12.16 -18.75
C GLU A 175 -2.54 -11.20 -17.60
N ARG A 176 -1.36 -11.36 -16.97
CA ARG A 176 -0.90 -10.57 -15.80
C ARG A 176 0.59 -10.20 -15.75
N ALA A 177 1.42 -10.52 -16.73
CA ALA A 177 2.86 -10.21 -16.63
C ALA A 177 3.19 -8.88 -17.33
N GLY A 178 2.95 -7.75 -16.65
CA GLY A 178 3.50 -6.45 -17.06
C GLY A 178 5.05 -6.45 -17.07
N PRO A 179 5.71 -5.39 -17.57
CA PRO A 179 7.16 -5.29 -17.55
C PRO A 179 7.70 -5.45 -16.12
N CYS A 180 8.88 -6.03 -16.01
CA CYS A 180 9.53 -6.25 -14.72
C CYS A 180 10.99 -5.83 -14.76
N LEU A 181 11.58 -5.70 -13.59
CA LEU A 181 12.98 -5.38 -13.39
C LEU A 181 13.68 -6.64 -12.89
N SER A 182 14.81 -6.99 -13.52
CA SER A 182 15.79 -7.94 -13.00
C SER A 182 16.81 -7.16 -12.17
N PRO A 183 16.79 -7.26 -10.83
CA PRO A 183 17.71 -6.54 -9.95
C PRO A 183 19.18 -6.94 -10.18
N ALA A 184 20.09 -6.05 -9.81
CA ALA A 184 21.54 -6.30 -9.86
C ALA A 184 21.94 -7.63 -9.21
N GLU A 185 21.31 -7.96 -8.07
CA GLU A 185 21.52 -9.19 -7.32
C GLU A 185 21.12 -10.44 -8.11
N THR A 186 19.93 -10.40 -8.72
CA THR A 186 19.42 -11.50 -9.56
C THR A 186 20.33 -11.70 -10.77
N ILE A 187 20.82 -10.60 -11.36
CA ILE A 187 21.77 -10.66 -12.49
C ILE A 187 23.09 -11.28 -12.03
N ALA A 188 23.67 -10.84 -10.92
CA ALA A 188 24.93 -11.36 -10.39
C ALA A 188 24.86 -12.86 -10.06
N ARG A 189 23.70 -13.35 -9.60
CA ARG A 189 23.46 -14.78 -9.36
C ARG A 189 23.54 -15.62 -10.63
N HIS A 190 22.87 -15.19 -11.70
CA HIS A 190 22.72 -15.99 -12.92
C HIS A 190 23.85 -15.74 -13.93
N LEU A 191 24.53 -14.61 -13.83
CA LEU A 191 25.71 -14.25 -14.60
C LEU A 191 26.87 -13.97 -13.64
N PRO A 192 27.67 -14.97 -13.24
CA PRO A 192 28.76 -14.78 -12.26
C PRO A 192 29.78 -13.71 -12.67
N ARG A 193 30.01 -13.53 -13.99
CA ARG A 193 30.85 -12.43 -14.51
C ARG A 193 30.33 -11.05 -14.11
N ALA A 194 29.02 -10.90 -13.92
CA ALA A 194 28.43 -9.64 -13.52
C ALA A 194 28.80 -9.20 -12.11
N ALA A 195 29.34 -10.11 -11.27
CA ALA A 195 29.90 -9.74 -9.98
C ALA A 195 31.04 -8.70 -10.12
N GLY A 196 31.83 -8.74 -11.19
CA GLY A 196 32.96 -7.84 -11.42
C GLY A 196 32.57 -6.38 -11.70
N TRP A 197 31.33 -6.13 -12.12
CA TRP A 197 30.78 -4.79 -12.39
C TRP A 197 29.52 -4.50 -11.58
N THR A 198 29.32 -5.21 -10.47
CA THR A 198 28.25 -4.94 -9.51
C THR A 198 28.86 -4.43 -8.21
N THR A 199 28.47 -3.22 -7.81
CA THR A 199 28.96 -2.52 -6.60
C THR A 199 27.96 -2.58 -5.46
N GLY A 200 28.42 -2.24 -4.25
CA GLY A 200 27.64 -2.35 -3.02
C GLY A 200 27.79 -3.72 -2.37
N ARG A 201 27.47 -3.80 -1.08
CA ARG A 201 27.67 -5.02 -0.29
C ARG A 201 26.49 -5.99 -0.48
N PRO A 202 26.73 -7.32 -0.38
CA PRO A 202 25.66 -8.32 -0.43
C PRO A 202 24.55 -8.08 0.59
N ALA A 203 23.33 -8.55 0.28
CA ALA A 203 22.16 -8.38 1.13
C ALA A 203 22.23 -9.22 2.42
N VAL A 204 22.90 -10.38 2.38
CA VAL A 204 23.04 -11.27 3.54
C VAL A 204 24.48 -11.21 4.05
N ASP A 205 24.63 -10.93 5.34
CA ASP A 205 25.93 -10.92 6.04
C ASP A 205 26.67 -12.26 5.87
N GLU A 206 27.98 -12.20 5.64
CA GLU A 206 28.86 -13.36 5.50
C GLU A 206 28.80 -14.30 6.70
N ARG A 207 28.62 -13.77 7.93
CA ARG A 207 28.45 -14.61 9.13
C ARG A 207 27.18 -15.46 9.11
N LEU A 208 26.19 -15.06 8.32
CA LEU A 208 24.95 -15.84 8.12
C LEU A 208 25.10 -16.86 6.98
N HIS A 209 26.10 -16.69 6.11
CA HIS A 209 26.49 -17.66 5.09
C HIS A 209 27.39 -18.78 5.61
N ALA A 210 28.11 -18.60 6.73
CA ALA A 210 29.10 -19.57 7.20
C ALA A 210 28.49 -20.98 7.39
N HIS A 211 28.99 -21.94 6.61
CA HIS A 211 28.53 -23.33 6.56
C HIS A 211 29.13 -24.12 7.73
N GLY A 212 28.44 -24.19 8.86
CA GLY A 212 28.58 -25.36 9.74
C GLY A 212 27.98 -26.60 9.05
N PRO A 213 28.37 -27.83 9.40
CA PRO A 213 27.74 -29.03 8.84
C PRO A 213 26.22 -28.90 9.00
N GLU A 214 25.48 -28.92 7.88
CA GLU A 214 24.02 -28.82 7.93
C GLU A 214 23.53 -29.97 8.81
N PRO A 215 22.90 -29.68 9.96
CA PRO A 215 22.24 -30.75 10.68
C PRO A 215 21.19 -31.33 9.73
N ALA A 216 21.14 -32.66 9.63
CA ALA A 216 20.13 -33.37 8.80
C ALA A 216 18.67 -33.06 9.20
N LEU A 217 18.49 -32.25 10.25
CA LEU A 217 17.23 -31.89 10.86
C LEU A 217 16.81 -30.48 10.42
N PHE A 218 15.59 -30.42 9.88
CA PHE A 218 14.89 -29.21 9.41
C PHE A 218 13.61 -29.08 10.25
N ASP A 219 13.25 -27.88 10.71
CA ASP A 219 11.97 -27.61 11.42
C ASP A 219 10.92 -27.08 10.42
N PRO A 220 10.00 -27.92 9.90
CA PRO A 220 9.08 -27.51 8.84
C PRO A 220 8.05 -26.48 9.32
N HIS A 221 7.68 -26.53 10.61
CA HIS A 221 6.72 -25.58 11.17
C HIS A 221 7.33 -24.20 11.33
N PHE A 222 8.58 -24.14 11.79
CA PHE A 222 9.31 -22.88 11.85
C PHE A 222 9.57 -22.31 10.44
N ALA A 223 9.98 -23.15 9.48
CA ALA A 223 10.15 -22.75 8.08
C ALA A 223 8.86 -22.17 7.49
N ARG A 224 7.72 -22.84 7.65
CA ARG A 224 6.41 -22.35 7.19
C ARG A 224 6.04 -21.00 7.79
N ARG A 225 6.28 -20.81 9.10
CA ARG A 225 6.05 -19.51 9.76
C ARG A 225 6.96 -18.41 9.24
N LEU A 226 8.21 -18.72 8.87
CA LEU A 226 9.12 -17.75 8.25
C LEU A 226 8.66 -17.40 6.84
N ALA A 227 8.37 -18.40 6.02
CA ALA A 227 7.90 -18.21 4.64
C ALA A 227 6.59 -17.41 4.58
N GLN A 228 5.63 -17.70 5.46
CA GLN A 228 4.39 -16.93 5.59
C GLN A 228 4.66 -15.47 5.96
N TRP A 229 5.61 -15.21 6.86
CA TRP A 229 5.99 -13.85 7.21
C TRP A 229 6.64 -13.13 6.01
N PHE A 230 7.60 -13.75 5.32
CA PHE A 230 8.25 -13.17 4.14
C PHE A 230 7.25 -12.81 3.03
N ARG A 231 6.23 -13.65 2.80
CA ARG A 231 5.16 -13.38 1.80
C ARG A 231 4.36 -12.11 2.08
N GLY A 232 4.31 -11.64 3.34
CA GLY A 232 3.42 -10.56 3.78
C GLY A 232 1.96 -11.03 3.77
N GLY A 233 1.33 -11.15 4.94
CA GLY A 233 0.05 -11.84 5.11
C GLY A 233 -1.09 -11.39 4.18
N ARG A 234 -1.25 -12.04 3.02
CA ARG A 234 -2.39 -11.89 2.10
C ARG A 234 -3.51 -12.92 2.33
N GLN A 235 -3.74 -13.39 3.55
CA GLN A 235 -4.74 -14.45 3.79
C GLN A 235 -6.14 -13.95 4.21
N GLY A 236 -6.41 -12.65 4.17
CA GLY A 236 -7.76 -12.11 4.42
C GLY A 236 -8.77 -12.27 3.27
N GLU A 237 -8.34 -12.54 2.04
CA GLU A 237 -9.24 -12.51 0.87
C GLU A 237 -9.89 -13.86 0.53
N ARG A 238 -9.31 -15.00 0.93
CA ARG A 238 -9.85 -16.32 0.52
C ARG A 238 -10.98 -16.86 1.40
N TYR A 239 -11.20 -16.30 2.59
CA TYR A 239 -12.28 -16.76 3.48
C TYR A 239 -13.62 -16.01 3.26
N ALA A 240 -13.59 -14.87 2.56
CA ALA A 240 -14.78 -14.06 2.30
C ALA A 240 -15.67 -14.62 1.16
N ASP A 241 -15.10 -15.38 0.23
CA ASP A 241 -15.86 -15.96 -0.88
C ASP A 241 -16.67 -17.20 -0.46
N HIS A 242 -16.20 -17.97 0.52
CA HIS A 242 -16.92 -19.15 1.02
C HIS A 242 -18.06 -18.85 1.99
N HIS A 243 -18.13 -17.64 2.56
CA HIS A 243 -19.26 -17.24 3.40
C HIS A 243 -20.36 -16.49 2.66
N ARG A 244 -20.11 -16.01 1.43
CA ARG A 244 -21.15 -15.41 0.58
C ARG A 244 -22.08 -16.44 -0.05
N ASP A 245 -21.61 -17.66 -0.25
CA ASP A 245 -22.36 -18.70 -0.98
C ASP A 245 -23.27 -19.55 -0.10
N ARG A 246 -23.23 -19.40 1.24
CA ARG A 246 -24.02 -20.20 2.19
C ARG A 246 -25.22 -19.51 2.82
N THR A 247 -25.38 -18.20 2.68
CA THR A 247 -26.50 -17.45 3.28
C THR A 247 -27.43 -16.81 2.23
N GLY A 248 -27.30 -17.19 0.96
CA GLY A 248 -28.02 -16.58 -0.17
C GLY A 248 -28.96 -17.49 -0.96
N ARG A 249 -29.27 -18.70 -0.47
CA ARG A 249 -30.34 -19.55 -1.03
C ARG A 249 -31.29 -19.96 0.07
N ASP A 250 -32.42 -19.28 0.11
CA ASP A 250 -33.76 -19.86 0.25
C ASP A 250 -34.72 -18.78 0.75
N ALA A 251 -35.31 -18.04 -0.20
CA ALA A 251 -36.67 -17.52 -0.14
C ALA A 251 -36.93 -16.54 -1.30
N ARG A 252 -37.50 -17.02 -2.41
CA ARG A 252 -38.41 -16.20 -3.21
C ARG A 252 -39.53 -17.08 -3.78
N PRO A 253 -40.80 -16.73 -3.55
CA PRO A 253 -41.94 -17.49 -4.05
C PRO A 253 -42.16 -17.24 -5.55
N PRO A 254 -42.92 -18.12 -6.25
CA PRO A 254 -43.07 -18.06 -7.69
C PRO A 254 -44.18 -17.12 -8.12
N GLY A 255 -43.99 -16.47 -9.28
CA GLY A 255 -45.08 -15.97 -10.11
C GLY A 255 -45.03 -14.49 -10.44
N ALA A 256 -44.54 -14.16 -11.63
CA ALA A 256 -45.22 -13.30 -12.61
C ALA A 256 -44.32 -13.14 -13.85
N ALA A 257 -44.85 -13.55 -14.99
CA ALA A 257 -44.23 -13.46 -16.30
C ALA A 257 -44.31 -12.03 -16.89
N GLY A 258 -43.38 -11.68 -17.78
CA GLY A 258 -43.71 -10.81 -18.92
C GLY A 258 -42.72 -9.71 -19.36
N VAL A 259 -41.79 -10.09 -20.26
CA VAL A 259 -41.34 -9.36 -21.49
C VAL A 259 -40.55 -8.00 -21.35
N PRO A 260 -39.87 -7.48 -22.40
CA PRO A 260 -38.44 -7.72 -22.64
C PRO A 260 -37.54 -6.46 -22.74
N ALA A 261 -36.26 -6.73 -22.96
CA ALA A 261 -35.12 -5.84 -23.19
C ALA A 261 -35.32 -4.71 -24.21
N ALA A 262 -34.68 -3.57 -23.92
CA ALA A 262 -34.25 -2.59 -24.90
C ALA A 262 -32.79 -2.21 -24.65
N ALA A 263 -31.99 -2.35 -25.71
CA ALA A 263 -30.59 -1.96 -25.80
C ALA A 263 -30.46 -0.43 -25.88
N GLY A 264 -29.35 0.10 -25.35
CA GLY A 264 -29.00 1.51 -25.46
C GLY A 264 -27.53 1.73 -25.12
N VAL A 265 -26.70 1.72 -26.17
CA VAL A 265 -25.29 2.10 -26.18
C VAL A 265 -25.18 3.61 -25.95
N SER A 266 -24.27 4.07 -25.09
CA SER A 266 -23.71 5.42 -25.18
C SER A 266 -22.31 5.46 -24.57
N GLU A 267 -21.32 5.43 -25.47
CA GLU A 267 -19.94 5.84 -25.24
C GLU A 267 -19.86 7.37 -25.13
N ALA A 268 -19.14 7.86 -24.13
CA ALA A 268 -18.58 9.21 -24.09
C ALA A 268 -17.33 9.25 -23.18
N PRO A 269 -16.40 10.20 -23.42
CA PRO A 269 -14.97 9.89 -23.49
C PRO A 269 -14.17 10.16 -22.22
N SER A 270 -13.11 9.36 -22.07
CA SER A 270 -12.08 9.45 -21.05
C SER A 270 -11.24 10.73 -21.17
N ALA A 271 -11.22 11.55 -20.11
CA ALA A 271 -10.23 12.61 -19.92
C ALA A 271 -9.13 12.14 -18.94
N PRO A 272 -7.83 12.34 -19.24
CA PRO A 272 -6.73 11.92 -18.37
C PRO A 272 -6.36 13.04 -17.39
N GLY A 273 -6.79 12.90 -16.14
CA GLY A 273 -6.41 13.79 -15.03
C GLY A 273 -5.48 13.06 -14.05
N ALA A 274 -4.31 13.64 -13.81
CA ALA A 274 -3.23 13.13 -12.97
C ALA A 274 -3.70 12.73 -11.56
N ALA A 275 -3.74 11.42 -11.29
CA ALA A 275 -3.80 10.89 -9.94
C ALA A 275 -2.38 10.52 -9.50
N VAL A 276 -1.75 11.43 -8.76
CA VAL A 276 -0.60 11.13 -7.90
C VAL A 276 -1.01 9.96 -7.00
N ARG A 277 -0.41 8.80 -7.23
CA ARG A 277 -0.68 7.57 -6.47
C ARG A 277 -0.21 7.79 -5.04
N THR A 278 -1.15 8.06 -4.15
CA THR A 278 -0.95 8.05 -2.71
C THR A 278 -0.37 6.70 -2.29
N ALA A 279 0.67 6.77 -1.45
CA ALA A 279 1.38 5.63 -0.91
C ALA A 279 0.40 4.56 -0.41
N ARG A 280 0.48 3.36 -1.01
CA ARG A 280 -0.30 2.21 -0.59
C ARG A 280 0.10 1.85 0.84
N ARG A 281 -0.75 2.18 1.79
CA ARG A 281 -0.66 1.77 3.20
C ARG A 281 -0.64 0.24 3.26
N THR A 282 0.52 -0.32 3.59
CA THR A 282 0.73 -1.74 3.85
C THR A 282 -0.12 -2.20 5.04
N ASP A 283 -0.59 -3.44 5.00
CA ASP A 283 -1.32 -4.05 6.11
C ASP A 283 -0.34 -4.32 7.27
N ASP A 284 -0.26 -3.38 8.23
CA ASP A 284 0.76 -3.32 9.29
C ASP A 284 0.69 -4.47 10.33
N GLY A 285 -0.29 -5.39 10.21
CA GLY A 285 -0.51 -6.47 11.19
C GLY A 285 0.65 -7.47 11.34
N LEU A 286 1.70 -7.40 10.51
CA LEU A 286 2.88 -8.29 10.57
C LEU A 286 4.20 -7.54 10.28
N GLN A 287 4.25 -6.25 10.62
CA GLN A 287 5.44 -5.42 10.37
C GLN A 287 6.66 -5.92 11.15
N ILE A 288 6.50 -6.26 12.44
CA ILE A 288 7.57 -6.75 13.30
C ILE A 288 7.28 -8.19 13.72
N LYS A 289 8.27 -9.07 13.59
CA LYS A 289 8.23 -10.43 14.13
C LYS A 289 9.44 -10.63 15.04
N ILE A 290 9.18 -11.03 16.27
CA ILE A 290 10.23 -11.39 17.22
C ILE A 290 10.28 -12.91 17.30
N SER A 291 11.45 -13.49 17.08
CA SER A 291 11.70 -14.93 17.18
C SER A 291 12.83 -15.21 18.15
N ARG A 292 12.74 -16.34 18.83
CA ARG A 292 13.82 -16.85 19.69
C ARG A 292 14.45 -18.05 19.00
N VAL A 293 15.76 -17.99 18.79
CA VAL A 293 16.56 -19.07 18.21
C VAL A 293 17.84 -19.17 19.04
N ARG A 294 17.79 -19.98 20.09
CA ARG A 294 18.91 -20.13 21.02
C ARG A 294 20.14 -20.71 20.31
N ALA A 295 21.32 -20.41 20.83
CA ALA A 295 22.57 -20.90 20.26
C ALA A 295 22.69 -22.44 20.29
N ASP A 296 22.04 -23.08 21.27
CA ASP A 296 21.95 -24.53 21.47
C ASP A 296 20.85 -25.21 20.64
N ASP A 297 20.10 -24.47 19.82
CA ASP A 297 19.10 -25.00 18.88
C ASP A 297 19.65 -24.97 17.43
N PRO A 298 20.50 -25.94 17.04
CA PRO A 298 21.13 -25.96 15.73
C PRO A 298 20.10 -26.17 14.60
N VAL A 299 18.98 -26.83 14.89
CA VAL A 299 17.91 -27.13 13.92
C VAL A 299 17.21 -25.85 13.49
N ARG A 300 16.80 -25.01 14.44
CA ARG A 300 16.17 -23.72 14.12
C ARG A 300 17.16 -22.73 13.55
N ALA A 301 18.42 -22.73 14.02
CA ALA A 301 19.47 -21.90 13.44
C ALA A 301 19.71 -22.25 11.96
N ALA A 302 19.81 -23.54 11.63
CA ALA A 302 19.95 -24.01 10.25
C ALA A 302 18.71 -23.69 9.40
N THR A 303 17.51 -23.91 9.95
CA THR A 303 16.25 -23.58 9.27
C THR A 303 16.13 -22.09 8.97
N LEU A 304 16.51 -21.22 9.91
CA LEU A 304 16.55 -19.77 9.70
C LEU A 304 17.54 -19.41 8.60
N ARG A 305 18.79 -19.89 8.67
CA ARG A 305 19.81 -19.63 7.63
C ARG A 305 19.32 -20.04 6.24
N ARG A 306 18.78 -21.26 6.11
CA ARG A 306 18.19 -21.74 4.85
C ARG A 306 17.10 -20.81 4.35
N ALA A 307 16.19 -20.37 5.22
CA ALA A 307 15.14 -19.44 4.82
C ALA A 307 15.71 -18.09 4.34
N LEU A 308 16.75 -17.57 4.99
CA LEU A 308 17.39 -16.31 4.55
C LEU A 308 18.05 -16.46 3.18
N LEU A 309 18.76 -17.56 2.93
CA LEU A 309 19.41 -17.82 1.64
C LEU A 309 18.39 -18.08 0.52
N LEU A 310 17.26 -18.70 0.82
CA LEU A 310 16.16 -18.88 -0.14
C LEU A 310 15.43 -17.56 -0.42
N ALA A 311 15.30 -16.67 0.58
CA ALA A 311 14.67 -15.36 0.41
C ALA A 311 15.59 -14.33 -0.26
N ASP A 312 16.91 -14.55 -0.22
CA ASP A 312 17.89 -13.71 -0.89
C ASP A 312 17.88 -13.88 -2.41
N ARG A 313 18.11 -12.78 -3.13
CA ARG A 313 18.14 -12.75 -4.60
C ARG A 313 19.46 -13.30 -5.14
N GLU A 314 20.58 -13.09 -4.44
CA GLU A 314 21.92 -13.50 -4.89
C GLU A 314 22.21 -14.98 -4.59
N ALA A 315 21.80 -15.48 -3.43
CA ALA A 315 22.18 -16.81 -2.96
C ALA A 315 21.31 -17.97 -3.47
N GLY A 316 20.13 -17.70 -4.05
CA GLY A 316 19.01 -18.65 -4.09
C GLY A 316 19.39 -20.11 -4.39
N GLY A 317 18.73 -21.03 -3.67
CA GLY A 317 19.09 -22.45 -3.56
C GLY A 317 19.23 -23.23 -4.88
N PRO A 318 19.80 -24.45 -4.82
CA PRO A 318 20.07 -25.26 -6.00
C PRO A 318 18.76 -25.49 -6.76
N THR A 319 18.65 -24.88 -7.93
CA THR A 319 17.65 -25.25 -8.93
C THR A 319 17.90 -26.72 -9.25
N ALA A 320 16.99 -27.60 -8.84
CA ALA A 320 16.98 -28.98 -9.30
C ALA A 320 16.84 -28.94 -10.83
N GLY A 321 17.99 -29.03 -11.51
CA GLY A 321 18.08 -28.99 -12.95
C GLY A 321 17.27 -30.15 -13.53
N ARG A 322 16.18 -29.82 -14.21
CA ARG A 322 15.61 -30.71 -15.21
C ARG A 322 16.52 -30.57 -16.44
N GLY A 323 17.63 -31.32 -16.44
CA GLY A 323 18.53 -31.36 -17.57
C GLY A 323 17.82 -31.82 -18.85
N PRO A 324 18.29 -31.40 -20.03
CA PRO A 324 17.76 -31.87 -21.30
C PRO A 324 18.06 -33.37 -21.43
N GLY A 325 17.03 -34.17 -21.72
CA GLY A 325 17.18 -35.60 -21.91
C GLY A 325 18.17 -35.91 -23.03
N PRO A 326 19.03 -36.94 -22.88
CA PRO A 326 19.93 -37.33 -23.95
C PRO A 326 19.13 -37.86 -25.13
N THR A 327 19.42 -37.30 -26.30
CA THR A 327 18.97 -37.73 -27.61
C THR A 327 19.35 -39.19 -27.84
N ALA A 328 18.35 -40.05 -27.98
CA ALA A 328 18.53 -41.44 -28.38
C ALA A 328 18.78 -41.51 -29.91
N GLY A 329 20.00 -41.90 -30.30
CA GLY A 329 20.32 -42.46 -31.60
C GLY A 329 20.30 -44.00 -31.55
N PRO A 330 20.11 -44.70 -32.69
CA PRO A 330 19.43 -46.00 -32.71
C PRO A 330 20.36 -47.23 -32.60
N GLY A 331 19.81 -48.28 -31.98
CA GLY A 331 19.83 -49.66 -32.47
C GLY A 331 21.18 -50.35 -32.70
N GLY A 332 21.62 -51.13 -31.71
CA GLY A 332 22.68 -52.13 -31.86
C GLY A 332 22.36 -53.40 -31.06
N THR A 333 21.88 -54.41 -31.77
CA THR A 333 21.43 -55.73 -31.31
C THR A 333 22.60 -56.67 -31.02
N ILE A 334 22.79 -57.14 -29.78
CA ILE A 334 23.45 -58.43 -29.39
C ILE A 334 22.96 -58.71 -27.95
N GLY A 335 22.49 -59.87 -27.48
CA GLY A 335 22.41 -61.23 -27.99
C GLY A 335 22.53 -62.20 -26.80
N GLY A 336 21.39 -62.78 -26.35
CA GLY A 336 21.30 -64.11 -25.72
C GLY A 336 21.82 -64.33 -24.27
N PRO A 337 21.68 -65.57 -23.73
CA PRO A 337 20.41 -66.01 -23.14
C PRO A 337 20.55 -66.88 -21.86
N GLY A 338 19.39 -67.29 -21.32
CA GLY A 338 19.21 -68.47 -20.48
C GLY A 338 19.31 -68.17 -18.98
N SER A 339 18.56 -68.77 -18.08
CA SER A 339 17.63 -69.90 -18.02
C SER A 339 17.08 -69.83 -16.58
N GLY A 340 15.92 -70.30 -16.16
CA GLY A 340 14.92 -71.21 -16.68
C GLY A 340 14.20 -71.75 -15.45
N ARG A 341 12.94 -72.20 -15.66
CA ARG A 341 12.19 -73.15 -14.82
C ARG A 341 11.75 -72.67 -13.41
N SER A 342 10.58 -73.05 -12.90
CA SER A 342 9.47 -73.86 -13.43
C SER A 342 8.36 -73.97 -12.39
N GLY A 343 7.11 -74.13 -12.88
CA GLY A 343 6.01 -74.87 -12.25
C GLY A 343 5.27 -74.13 -11.13
N GLY A 344 3.98 -73.82 -11.24
CA GLY A 344 2.85 -74.74 -11.45
C GLY A 344 2.13 -74.89 -10.10
N THR A 345 0.81 -74.95 -9.93
CA THR A 345 -0.32 -75.21 -10.84
C THR A 345 -1.61 -74.91 -10.04
N VAL A 346 -2.55 -74.20 -10.67
CA VAL A 346 -4.03 -74.36 -10.65
C VAL A 346 -4.79 -74.71 -9.35
N GLY A 347 -5.84 -73.91 -9.06
CA GLY A 347 -7.00 -74.35 -8.28
C GLY A 347 -8.04 -73.26 -7.97
N ARG A 348 -9.02 -73.06 -8.87
CA ARG A 348 -10.39 -72.55 -8.58
C ARG A 348 -11.32 -73.78 -8.45
N PRO A 349 -12.56 -73.75 -7.87
CA PRO A 349 -13.52 -72.63 -7.75
C PRO A 349 -14.37 -72.63 -6.43
N GLY A 350 -15.38 -71.75 -6.34
CA GLY A 350 -16.58 -71.99 -5.49
C GLY A 350 -17.07 -70.80 -4.66
N ALA A 351 -18.30 -70.36 -4.91
CA ALA A 351 -18.96 -69.19 -4.33
C ALA A 351 -19.82 -69.52 -3.10
N ALA A 352 -20.01 -68.54 -2.19
CA ALA A 352 -21.30 -68.20 -1.56
C ALA A 352 -21.18 -67.07 -0.49
N ASN A 353 -21.99 -66.03 -0.67
CA ASN A 353 -22.69 -65.16 0.28
C ASN A 353 -22.07 -64.72 1.62
N GLY A 354 -22.09 -63.40 1.84
CA GLY A 354 -22.31 -62.80 3.16
C GLY A 354 -21.55 -61.50 3.43
N TYR A 355 -22.14 -60.34 3.12
CA TYR A 355 -21.87 -59.09 3.85
C TYR A 355 -22.85 -59.05 5.06
N PRO A 356 -22.55 -58.39 6.20
CA PRO A 356 -21.89 -57.08 6.24
C PRO A 356 -20.91 -56.81 7.40
N ALA A 357 -20.37 -55.57 7.34
CA ALA A 357 -19.95 -54.71 8.44
C ALA A 357 -18.43 -54.49 8.63
N ASN A 358 -18.07 -53.21 8.41
CA ASN A 358 -16.77 -52.57 8.60
C ASN A 358 -16.23 -52.75 10.03
N GLY A 359 -14.98 -53.19 10.14
CA GLY A 359 -14.22 -53.21 11.38
C GLY A 359 -12.72 -53.40 11.13
N THR A 360 -11.99 -52.28 11.11
CA THR A 360 -10.60 -52.10 11.59
C THR A 360 -9.67 -53.33 11.69
N ARG A 361 -8.64 -53.41 10.84
CA ARG A 361 -7.21 -53.42 11.26
C ARG A 361 -6.23 -53.51 10.09
N SER A 362 -5.23 -52.65 10.20
CA SER A 362 -3.83 -52.75 9.75
C SER A 362 -3.41 -53.92 8.87
N GLN A 363 -2.85 -53.58 7.70
CA GLN A 363 -1.54 -54.12 7.31
C GLN A 363 -0.66 -53.01 6.72
N ALA A 364 0.55 -52.93 7.28
CA ALA A 364 1.63 -52.08 6.86
C ALA A 364 2.19 -52.56 5.49
N GLY A 365 2.53 -51.58 4.65
CA GLY A 365 3.29 -51.71 3.40
C GLY A 365 3.90 -50.34 3.07
N PRO A 366 5.10 -50.28 2.49
CA PRO A 366 6.13 -49.31 2.86
C PRO A 366 5.83 -47.89 2.38
N ALA A 367 6.03 -46.92 3.29
CA ALA A 367 5.99 -45.51 2.99
C ALA A 367 7.10 -45.14 1.98
N ARG A 368 6.71 -45.06 0.72
CA ARG A 368 7.31 -44.11 -0.23
C ARG A 368 6.59 -42.77 -0.03
N GLU A 369 6.99 -42.00 0.97
CA GLU A 369 6.62 -40.58 1.04
C GLU A 369 7.75 -39.75 0.43
N GLY A 370 7.67 -39.62 -0.89
CA GLY A 370 8.45 -38.67 -1.65
C GLY A 370 7.89 -37.26 -1.50
N ALA A 371 8.76 -36.32 -1.15
CA ALA A 371 8.84 -34.95 -1.66
C ALA A 371 7.56 -34.36 -2.30
N VAL A 372 6.56 -34.04 -1.48
CA VAL A 372 5.50 -33.08 -1.84
C VAL A 372 5.37 -32.10 -0.67
N GLY A 373 6.23 -31.08 -0.60
CA GLY A 373 6.23 -30.15 0.54
C GLY A 373 7.05 -28.85 0.46
N GLY A 374 7.73 -28.53 -0.65
CA GLY A 374 8.64 -27.37 -0.70
C GLY A 374 7.96 -25.99 -0.77
N ALA A 375 6.87 -25.84 -1.52
CA ALA A 375 6.32 -24.53 -1.86
C ALA A 375 5.80 -23.72 -0.66
N ASP A 376 5.31 -24.38 0.41
CA ASP A 376 4.77 -23.68 1.57
C ASP A 376 5.83 -23.33 2.63
N THR A 377 6.91 -24.10 2.71
CA THR A 377 8.03 -23.85 3.63
C THR A 377 9.07 -22.89 3.09
N ASP A 378 9.14 -22.74 1.77
CA ASP A 378 10.15 -21.90 1.13
C ASP A 378 9.67 -20.44 1.04
N PRO A 379 10.45 -19.47 1.54
CA PRO A 379 10.14 -18.07 1.35
C PRO A 379 10.30 -17.68 -0.13
N PRO A 380 9.59 -16.64 -0.60
CA PRO A 380 9.78 -16.14 -1.95
C PRO A 380 11.19 -15.54 -2.10
N VAL A 381 11.85 -15.87 -3.20
CA VAL A 381 13.11 -15.21 -3.59
C VAL A 381 12.86 -13.70 -3.73
N GLY A 382 13.75 -12.89 -3.19
CA GLY A 382 13.63 -11.43 -3.15
C GLY A 382 12.62 -10.89 -2.14
N ALA A 383 12.08 -11.72 -1.24
CA ALA A 383 11.30 -11.24 -0.10
C ALA A 383 12.15 -10.63 1.01
N LEU A 384 13.47 -10.79 0.93
CA LEU A 384 14.47 -10.24 1.85
C LEU A 384 15.23 -9.10 1.17
N ASP A 385 15.42 -7.98 1.88
CA ASP A 385 16.26 -6.88 1.40
C ASP A 385 17.59 -6.80 2.12
N LEU A 386 17.64 -7.11 3.43
CA LEU A 386 18.88 -7.09 4.20
C LEU A 386 18.80 -8.08 5.38
N ALA A 387 19.81 -8.92 5.57
CA ALA A 387 19.97 -9.76 6.76
C ALA A 387 21.35 -9.57 7.39
N LEU A 388 21.39 -9.22 8.67
CA LEU A 388 22.62 -8.93 9.41
C LEU A 388 22.74 -9.78 10.67
N ASN A 389 23.97 -10.15 11.01
CA ASN A 389 24.30 -10.69 12.33
C ASN A 389 24.75 -9.53 13.24
N ALA A 390 23.93 -9.23 14.25
CA ALA A 390 24.17 -8.14 15.20
C ALA A 390 25.16 -8.51 16.32
N ALA A 391 25.50 -9.80 16.49
CA ALA A 391 26.37 -10.25 17.57
C ALA A 391 27.77 -9.61 17.50
N GLY A 392 28.16 -8.91 18.56
CA GLY A 392 29.42 -8.17 18.66
C GLY A 392 29.54 -7.02 17.66
N ARG A 393 28.41 -6.40 17.29
CA ARG A 393 28.36 -5.23 16.41
C ARG A 393 27.63 -4.09 17.12
N GLY A 394 28.17 -2.89 17.00
CA GLY A 394 27.50 -1.66 17.44
C GLY A 394 26.41 -1.17 16.47
N THR A 395 25.48 -0.38 16.99
CA THR A 395 24.31 0.15 16.28
C THR A 395 24.69 0.98 15.06
N ARG A 396 25.81 1.70 15.12
CA ARG A 396 26.33 2.48 13.99
C ARG A 396 26.62 1.63 12.76
N TRP A 397 27.25 0.48 12.94
CA TRP A 397 27.55 -0.42 11.83
C TRP A 397 26.25 -0.91 11.18
N ILE A 398 25.23 -1.23 11.98
CA ILE A 398 23.91 -1.65 11.47
C ILE A 398 23.24 -0.51 10.69
N ALA A 399 23.25 0.72 11.23
CA ALA A 399 22.70 1.90 10.56
C ALA A 399 23.40 2.18 9.22
N GLU A 400 24.72 2.05 9.16
CA GLU A 400 25.51 2.19 7.93
C GLU A 400 25.16 1.10 6.91
N ARG A 401 24.95 -0.15 7.34
CA ARG A 401 24.49 -1.24 6.45
C ARG A 401 23.10 -0.95 5.88
N VAL A 402 22.17 -0.46 6.70
CA VAL A 402 20.84 -0.04 6.25
C VAL A 402 20.93 1.13 5.27
N ALA A 403 21.74 2.15 5.58
CA ALA A 403 21.94 3.31 4.73
C ALA A 403 22.56 2.96 3.38
N ASP A 404 23.58 2.09 3.36
CA ASP A 404 24.17 1.54 2.13
C ASP A 404 23.12 0.82 1.29
N ARG A 405 22.28 -0.02 1.94
CA ARG A 405 21.24 -0.78 1.25
C ARG A 405 20.13 0.11 0.66
N LEU A 406 19.84 1.22 1.32
CA LEU A 406 18.90 2.22 0.82
C LEU A 406 19.54 3.17 -0.20
N GLY A 407 20.87 3.16 -0.35
CA GLY A 407 21.60 4.05 -1.25
C GLY A 407 21.68 5.49 -0.74
N VAL A 408 21.53 5.70 0.58
CA VAL A 408 21.60 7.02 1.22
C VAL A 408 22.92 7.28 1.93
N LEU A 409 23.86 6.34 1.82
CA LEU A 409 25.23 6.52 2.28
C LEU A 409 25.96 7.46 1.29
N PRO A 410 26.66 8.51 1.76
CA PRO A 410 27.42 9.39 0.88
C PRO A 410 28.52 8.64 0.13
N GLU A 411 28.65 8.85 -1.19
CA GLU A 411 29.78 8.34 -1.98
C GLU A 411 31.07 9.12 -1.63
N GLY A 412 32.21 8.42 -1.55
CA GLY A 412 33.53 9.04 -1.33
C GLY A 412 33.91 9.33 0.12
N LEU A 413 33.17 8.79 1.10
CA LEU A 413 33.38 8.98 2.54
C LEU A 413 33.82 7.69 3.26
N GLU A 414 34.36 6.72 2.53
CA GLU A 414 34.90 5.46 3.09
C GLU A 414 36.05 5.70 4.10
N ASP A 415 36.65 6.90 4.09
CA ASP A 415 37.81 7.27 4.93
C ASP A 415 37.53 8.27 6.07
N ILE A 416 36.28 8.74 6.29
CA ILE A 416 35.95 9.52 7.50
C ILE A 416 35.13 8.65 8.44
N THR A 417 35.83 7.99 9.35
CA THR A 417 35.33 7.43 10.61
C THR A 417 34.71 8.52 11.49
N GLY A 418 33.61 9.14 11.04
CA GLY A 418 33.06 10.33 11.71
C GLY A 418 31.64 10.73 11.33
N ALA A 419 30.98 10.01 10.42
CA ALA A 419 29.53 10.21 10.20
C ALA A 419 28.77 9.91 11.51
N ASP A 420 28.20 10.96 12.08
CA ASP A 420 27.34 10.90 13.25
C ASP A 420 26.18 9.91 13.02
N LEU A 421 25.93 9.04 14.00
CA LEU A 421 24.86 8.04 13.96
C LEU A 421 23.52 8.71 13.68
N ASP A 422 23.23 9.84 14.33
CA ASP A 422 21.95 10.54 14.14
C ASP A 422 21.84 11.16 12.74
N ALA A 423 22.95 11.60 12.14
CA ALA A 423 22.94 12.03 10.74
C ALA A 423 22.63 10.88 9.77
N THR A 424 23.21 9.70 10.00
CA THR A 424 22.92 8.50 9.19
C THR A 424 21.48 8.06 9.35
N VAL A 425 20.97 8.01 10.59
CA VAL A 425 19.57 7.64 10.88
C VAL A 425 18.60 8.64 10.25
N ARG A 426 18.87 9.96 10.32
CA ARG A 426 18.03 10.96 9.65
C ARG A 426 17.95 10.75 8.15
N ARG A 427 19.06 10.39 7.49
CA ARG A 427 19.05 10.08 6.04
C ARG A 427 18.25 8.83 5.72
N VAL A 428 18.38 7.79 6.53
CA VAL A 428 17.59 6.56 6.40
C VAL A 428 16.10 6.86 6.50
N LEU A 429 15.68 7.58 7.54
CA LEU A 429 14.27 7.92 7.77
C LEU A 429 13.69 8.94 6.78
N ALA A 430 14.55 9.69 6.07
CA ALA A 430 14.15 10.61 5.01
C ALA A 430 14.03 9.89 3.64
N SER A 431 14.51 8.66 3.54
CA SER A 431 14.38 7.87 2.32
C SER A 431 12.92 7.48 2.09
N PRO A 432 12.38 7.56 0.86
CA PRO A 432 11.03 7.05 0.58
C PRO A 432 10.96 5.52 0.47
N ALA A 433 12.11 4.84 0.41
CA ALA A 433 12.18 3.39 0.21
C ALA A 433 12.14 2.64 1.56
N THR A 434 11.27 1.64 1.68
CA THR A 434 11.21 0.73 2.83
C THR A 434 11.94 -0.58 2.56
N LEU A 435 12.27 -1.30 3.62
CA LEU A 435 13.01 -2.57 3.54
C LEU A 435 12.42 -3.69 4.40
N THR A 436 12.67 -4.93 3.98
CA THR A 436 12.49 -6.13 4.80
C THR A 436 13.83 -6.53 5.42
N LEU A 437 14.00 -6.22 6.71
CA LEU A 437 15.21 -6.45 7.51
C LEU A 437 15.11 -7.75 8.32
N VAL A 438 16.22 -8.48 8.42
CA VAL A 438 16.40 -9.53 9.43
C VAL A 438 17.63 -9.22 10.26
N LEU A 439 17.47 -9.18 11.58
CA LEU A 439 18.58 -9.04 12.52
C LEU A 439 18.67 -10.29 13.40
N VAL A 440 19.84 -10.92 13.42
CA VAL A 440 20.12 -12.10 14.23
C VAL A 440 21.06 -11.74 15.38
N GLY A 441 20.71 -12.10 16.61
CA GLY A 441 21.51 -11.81 17.80
C GLY A 441 21.35 -10.37 18.29
N VAL A 442 20.13 -9.83 18.30
CA VAL A 442 19.86 -8.44 18.73
C VAL A 442 20.29 -8.19 20.17
N ASP A 443 20.11 -9.17 21.05
CA ASP A 443 20.56 -9.15 22.46
C ASP A 443 22.07 -9.31 22.65
N GLU A 444 22.80 -9.72 21.61
CA GLU A 444 24.26 -9.92 21.63
C GLU A 444 25.00 -8.76 20.92
N ALA A 445 24.29 -7.70 20.55
CA ALA A 445 24.90 -6.48 20.02
C ALA A 445 25.76 -5.79 21.08
N ASP A 446 26.69 -4.94 20.66
CA ASP A 446 27.55 -4.19 21.59
C ASP A 446 26.74 -3.15 22.41
N ASP A 447 25.64 -2.66 21.84
CA ASP A 447 24.75 -1.62 22.39
C ASP A 447 23.25 -1.94 22.11
N PRO A 448 22.69 -3.03 22.68
CA PRO A 448 21.37 -3.55 22.31
C PRO A 448 20.23 -2.56 22.58
N ASP A 449 20.35 -1.71 23.60
CA ASP A 449 19.35 -0.69 23.91
C ASP A 449 19.29 0.41 22.84
N THR A 450 20.45 0.91 22.38
CA THR A 450 20.55 1.88 21.29
C THR A 450 20.07 1.28 19.97
N LEU A 451 20.33 -0.02 19.77
CA LEU A 451 19.81 -0.76 18.62
C LEU A 451 18.28 -0.84 18.65
N LEU A 452 17.68 -1.13 19.81
CA LEU A 452 16.21 -1.15 19.94
C LEU A 452 15.59 0.22 19.67
N ASP A 453 16.24 1.31 20.07
CA ASP A 453 15.79 2.67 19.76
C ASP A 453 15.85 2.97 18.26
N LEU A 454 16.90 2.52 17.56
CA LEU A 454 16.97 2.58 16.09
C LEU A 454 15.82 1.78 15.46
N LEU A 455 15.57 0.56 15.92
CA LEU A 455 14.52 -0.31 15.40
C LEU A 455 13.12 0.27 15.63
N ALA A 456 12.89 0.98 16.74
CA ALA A 456 11.65 1.71 16.96
C ALA A 456 11.45 2.81 15.90
N ARG A 457 12.50 3.53 15.53
CA ARG A 457 12.45 4.56 14.46
C ARG A 457 12.18 3.93 13.08
N LEU A 458 12.87 2.84 12.73
CA LEU A 458 12.65 2.11 11.47
C LEU A 458 11.22 1.52 11.39
N ARG A 459 10.66 1.10 12.52
CA ARG A 459 9.27 0.65 12.57
C ARG A 459 8.31 1.78 12.22
N VAL A 460 8.51 2.99 12.77
CA VAL A 460 7.68 4.15 12.44
C VAL A 460 7.80 4.53 10.95
N HIS A 461 8.98 4.35 10.38
CA HIS A 461 9.25 4.57 8.95
C HIS A 461 8.51 3.60 8.02
N GLY A 462 8.09 2.42 8.52
CA GLY A 462 7.35 1.43 7.72
C GLY A 462 8.16 0.17 7.38
N ASP A 463 9.37 0.04 7.90
CA ASP A 463 10.23 -1.12 7.62
C ASP A 463 9.70 -2.39 8.28
N ARG A 464 9.80 -3.51 7.57
CA ARG A 464 9.37 -4.83 8.05
C ARG A 464 10.57 -5.54 8.64
N MET A 465 10.47 -6.03 9.87
CA MET A 465 11.63 -6.57 10.58
C MET A 465 11.35 -7.93 11.22
N LEU A 466 12.27 -8.87 11.03
CA LEU A 466 12.37 -10.09 11.81
C LEU A 466 13.56 -9.96 12.75
N LEU A 467 13.27 -9.90 14.05
CA LEU A 467 14.27 -9.77 15.11
C LEU A 467 14.45 -11.13 15.76
N VAL A 468 15.67 -11.66 15.71
CA VAL A 468 16.01 -12.96 16.29
C VAL A 468 16.90 -12.76 17.49
N PHE A 469 16.41 -13.22 18.65
CA PHE A 469 17.10 -13.15 19.92
C PHE A 469 17.67 -14.52 20.29
N ARG A 470 18.84 -14.54 20.96
CA ARG A 470 19.51 -15.77 21.41
C ARG A 470 19.14 -16.13 22.84
N HIS A 471 18.98 -15.15 23.71
CA HIS A 471 18.70 -15.33 25.13
C HIS A 471 17.31 -14.82 25.52
N ASP A 472 16.75 -15.42 26.56
CA ASP A 472 15.60 -14.83 27.28
C ASP A 472 16.13 -13.72 28.20
N GLY A 473 15.42 -12.59 28.30
CA GLY A 473 15.86 -11.50 29.16
C GLY A 473 15.17 -10.16 28.90
N ALA A 474 15.70 -9.12 29.55
CA ALA A 474 15.14 -7.77 29.51
C ALA A 474 15.06 -7.19 28.09
N HIS A 475 16.04 -7.46 27.23
CA HIS A 475 16.05 -6.94 25.84
C HIS A 475 14.89 -7.51 25.01
N VAL A 476 14.55 -8.81 25.15
CA VAL A 476 13.40 -9.40 24.46
C VAL A 476 12.09 -8.78 24.97
N ALA A 477 11.97 -8.62 26.29
CA ALA A 477 10.77 -8.02 26.90
C ALA A 477 10.60 -6.56 26.46
N ARG A 478 11.68 -5.77 26.43
CA ARG A 478 11.70 -4.40 25.92
C ARG A 478 11.29 -4.35 24.45
N ALA A 479 11.86 -5.21 23.61
CA ALA A 479 11.51 -5.28 22.19
C ALA A 479 10.03 -5.62 21.98
N GLN A 480 9.48 -6.58 22.75
CA GLN A 480 8.06 -6.92 22.73
C GLN A 480 7.18 -5.73 23.15
N SER A 481 7.54 -5.02 24.22
CA SER A 481 6.80 -3.84 24.69
C SER A 481 6.81 -2.73 23.64
N GLN A 482 8.01 -2.26 23.26
CA GLN A 482 8.18 -1.04 22.46
C GLN A 482 7.85 -1.25 20.97
N LEU A 483 8.12 -2.42 20.41
CA LEU A 483 7.98 -2.65 18.96
C LEU A 483 6.68 -3.36 18.58
N VAL A 484 6.01 -4.01 19.53
CA VAL A 484 4.82 -4.81 19.23
C VAL A 484 3.61 -4.38 20.06
N ILE A 485 3.72 -4.41 21.40
CA ILE A 485 2.58 -4.22 22.30
C ILE A 485 2.12 -2.75 22.33
N GLU A 486 2.99 -1.82 22.70
CA GLU A 486 2.63 -0.39 22.83
C GLU A 486 2.11 0.20 21.51
N PRO A 487 2.74 -0.03 20.34
CA PRO A 487 2.21 0.50 19.09
C PRO A 487 0.86 -0.12 18.69
N SER A 488 0.64 -1.40 19.02
CA SER A 488 -0.65 -2.05 18.77
C SER A 488 -1.74 -1.47 19.66
N GLN A 489 -1.43 -1.19 20.94
CA GLN A 489 -2.33 -0.51 21.86
C GLN A 489 -2.67 0.91 21.39
N GLN A 490 -1.67 1.69 20.95
CA GLN A 490 -1.89 3.02 20.39
C GLN A 490 -2.77 2.98 19.13
N ARG A 491 -2.54 2.00 18.23
CA ARG A 491 -3.34 1.80 17.02
C ARG A 491 -4.79 1.44 17.36
N GLN A 492 -4.99 0.54 18.31
CA GLN A 492 -6.31 0.17 18.82
C GLN A 492 -7.03 1.38 19.46
N ALA A 493 -6.33 2.18 20.27
CA ALA A 493 -6.89 3.37 20.88
C ALA A 493 -7.34 4.40 19.83
N ARG A 494 -6.51 4.64 18.80
CA ARG A 494 -6.88 5.51 17.66
C ARG A 494 -8.12 4.99 16.93
N LEU A 495 -8.16 3.68 16.61
CA LEU A 495 -9.30 3.08 15.93
C LEU A 495 -10.58 3.17 16.77
N LEU A 496 -10.50 2.93 18.08
CA LEU A 496 -11.65 3.12 18.98
C LEU A 496 -12.13 4.58 18.97
N GLY A 497 -11.20 5.55 18.97
CA GLY A 497 -11.53 6.97 18.81
C GLY A 497 -12.30 7.24 17.51
N THR A 498 -11.78 6.78 16.37
CA THR A 498 -12.44 6.91 15.06
C THR A 498 -13.81 6.24 15.04
N LEU A 499 -13.95 5.03 15.58
CA LEU A 499 -15.23 4.35 15.66
C LEU A 499 -16.23 5.08 16.55
N THR A 500 -15.76 5.72 17.63
CA THR A 500 -16.60 6.54 18.52
C THR A 500 -17.09 7.79 17.79
N GLU A 501 -16.23 8.46 17.03
CA GLU A 501 -16.62 9.60 16.18
C GLU A 501 -17.68 9.20 15.13
N ILE A 502 -17.44 8.07 14.44
CA ILE A 502 -18.36 7.50 13.45
C ILE A 502 -19.72 7.18 14.05
N THR A 503 -19.75 6.49 15.19
CA THR A 503 -20.98 5.95 15.80
C THR A 503 -21.68 6.91 16.76
N GLY A 504 -21.12 8.11 16.97
CA GLY A 504 -21.73 9.19 17.75
C GLY A 504 -21.92 10.43 16.87
N PRO A 505 -21.04 11.45 16.96
CA PRO A 505 -21.24 12.74 16.29
C PRO A 505 -21.57 12.66 14.79
N LEU A 506 -20.90 11.77 14.05
CA LEU A 506 -21.12 11.67 12.61
C LEU A 506 -22.45 10.98 12.28
N ALA A 507 -22.84 9.98 13.08
CA ALA A 507 -24.15 9.34 12.97
C ALA A 507 -25.27 10.32 13.33
N ASP A 508 -25.10 11.11 14.39
CA ASP A 508 -26.07 12.12 14.81
C ASP A 508 -26.26 13.20 13.72
N ALA A 509 -25.16 13.67 13.13
CA ALA A 509 -25.19 14.64 12.04
C ALA A 509 -25.92 14.10 10.79
N LEU A 510 -25.72 12.82 10.46
CA LEU A 510 -26.41 12.15 9.37
C LEU A 510 -27.91 12.01 9.66
N HIS A 511 -28.27 11.47 10.83
CA HIS A 511 -29.67 11.28 11.23
C HIS A 511 -30.43 12.60 11.31
N ALA A 512 -29.81 13.67 11.83
CA ALA A 512 -30.43 14.99 11.90
C ALA A 512 -30.84 15.51 10.51
N ARG A 513 -29.98 15.34 9.49
CA ARG A 513 -30.28 15.76 8.11
C ARG A 513 -31.32 14.87 7.45
N MET A 514 -31.22 13.56 7.65
CA MET A 514 -32.19 12.60 7.15
C MET A 514 -33.59 12.79 7.76
N ALA A 515 -33.69 13.37 8.96
CA ALA A 515 -34.97 13.73 9.55
C ALA A 515 -35.62 14.94 8.85
N VAL A 516 -34.83 15.81 8.20
CA VAL A 516 -35.30 17.01 7.50
C VAL A 516 -35.71 16.69 6.07
N VAL A 517 -34.83 16.03 5.31
CA VAL A 517 -35.00 15.79 3.86
C VAL A 517 -34.90 14.32 3.50
N LEU A 518 -35.70 13.89 2.52
CA LEU A 518 -35.69 12.53 2.00
C LEU A 518 -34.58 12.35 0.95
N ALA A 519 -33.65 11.42 1.18
CA ALA A 519 -32.63 11.03 0.20
C ALA A 519 -32.13 9.59 0.44
N ASP A 520 -31.60 8.95 -0.61
CA ASP A 520 -30.97 7.63 -0.51
C ASP A 520 -29.63 7.70 0.27
N CYS A 521 -29.66 7.12 1.47
CA CYS A 521 -28.52 7.02 2.38
C CYS A 521 -28.17 5.56 2.74
N ASP A 522 -28.68 4.57 2.00
CA ASP A 522 -28.59 3.15 2.36
C ASP A 522 -27.13 2.70 2.58
N ARG A 523 -26.23 3.15 1.70
CA ARG A 523 -24.79 2.82 1.81
C ARG A 523 -24.14 3.38 3.08
N ALA A 524 -24.58 4.55 3.54
CA ALA A 524 -24.04 5.18 4.74
C ALA A 524 -24.58 4.46 6.00
N LEU A 525 -25.87 4.13 6.03
CA LEU A 525 -26.49 3.34 7.11
C LEU A 525 -25.88 1.94 7.21
N ASP A 526 -25.71 1.24 6.09
CA ASP A 526 -25.03 -0.05 6.03
C ASP A 526 -23.62 0.00 6.59
N ALA A 527 -22.90 1.08 6.33
CA ALA A 527 -21.54 1.26 6.82
C ALA A 527 -21.50 1.61 8.32
N LEU A 528 -22.48 2.37 8.80
CA LEU A 528 -22.68 2.69 10.21
C LEU A 528 -22.95 1.41 11.04
N ILE A 529 -23.83 0.52 10.55
CA ILE A 529 -24.10 -0.78 11.20
C ILE A 529 -22.81 -1.59 11.33
N LYS A 530 -22.03 -1.69 10.25
CA LYS A 530 -20.74 -2.40 10.25
C LYS A 530 -19.76 -1.78 11.25
N ALA A 531 -19.70 -0.46 11.34
CA ALA A 531 -18.86 0.23 12.32
C ALA A 531 -19.30 -0.07 13.77
N HIS A 532 -20.60 -0.15 14.03
CA HIS A 532 -21.14 -0.51 15.35
C HIS A 532 -20.74 -1.93 15.76
N VAL A 533 -20.85 -2.90 14.83
CA VAL A 533 -20.42 -4.29 15.03
C VAL A 533 -18.92 -4.39 15.33
N VAL A 534 -18.09 -3.63 14.60
CA VAL A 534 -16.64 -3.61 14.86
C VAL A 534 -16.35 -3.03 16.24
N ARG A 535 -17.00 -1.92 16.62
CA ARG A 535 -16.82 -1.29 17.93
C ARG A 535 -17.15 -2.23 19.09
N THR A 536 -18.27 -2.96 19.01
CA THR A 536 -18.66 -3.93 20.06
C THR A 536 -17.70 -5.12 20.11
N THR A 537 -17.28 -5.64 18.96
CA THR A 537 -16.29 -6.73 18.88
C THR A 537 -14.96 -6.32 19.51
N MET A 538 -14.51 -5.09 19.24
CA MET A 538 -13.29 -4.56 19.84
C MET A 538 -13.43 -4.35 21.35
N ALA A 539 -14.53 -3.79 21.83
CA ALA A 539 -14.76 -3.62 23.27
C ALA A 539 -14.74 -4.95 24.04
N GLY A 540 -15.27 -6.04 23.43
CA GLY A 540 -15.23 -7.38 24.02
C GLY A 540 -13.86 -8.08 23.98
N THR A 541 -12.95 -7.67 23.10
CA THR A 541 -11.61 -8.30 22.92
C THR A 541 -10.45 -7.42 23.41
N ALA A 542 -10.74 -6.17 23.80
CA ALA A 542 -9.76 -5.12 24.06
C ALA A 542 -8.74 -5.43 25.16
N GLY A 543 -9.07 -6.29 26.13
CA GLY A 543 -8.19 -6.56 27.28
C GLY A 543 -7.13 -7.64 27.04
N VAL A 544 -7.46 -8.72 26.32
CA VAL A 544 -6.61 -9.92 26.24
C VAL A 544 -5.75 -9.96 24.98
N ALA A 545 -6.28 -9.55 23.83
CA ALA A 545 -5.57 -9.53 22.55
C ALA A 545 -4.59 -8.35 22.46
N ALA A 546 -5.00 -7.18 22.94
CA ALA A 546 -4.17 -5.97 22.98
C ALA A 546 -2.95 -6.12 23.90
N GLY A 547 -3.12 -6.81 25.04
CA GLY A 547 -2.04 -7.09 25.99
C GLY A 547 -0.95 -8.01 25.44
N ARG A 548 -1.24 -8.73 24.34
CA ARG A 548 -0.26 -9.60 23.65
C ARG A 548 0.25 -9.01 22.35
N GLY A 549 -0.27 -7.86 21.92
CA GLY A 549 0.05 -7.27 20.61
C GLY A 549 -0.44 -8.11 19.42
N GLU A 550 -1.38 -9.02 19.65
CA GLU A 550 -1.91 -9.96 18.66
C GLU A 550 -3.37 -9.63 18.38
N HIS A 551 -3.63 -8.67 17.49
CA HIS A 551 -4.98 -8.41 16.98
C HIS A 551 -4.99 -8.62 15.46
N PRO A 552 -5.14 -9.87 15.00
CA PRO A 552 -4.98 -10.23 13.58
C PRO A 552 -5.99 -9.52 12.67
N ASP A 553 -7.11 -9.05 13.22
CA ASP A 553 -8.18 -8.36 12.49
C ASP A 553 -8.06 -6.83 12.52
N LEU A 554 -7.06 -6.26 13.20
CA LEU A 554 -6.96 -4.80 13.38
C LEU A 554 -6.93 -4.05 12.04
N GLY A 555 -6.14 -4.53 11.07
CA GLY A 555 -6.10 -3.94 9.73
C GLY A 555 -7.44 -4.05 8.98
N ARG A 556 -8.20 -5.13 9.20
CA ARG A 556 -9.56 -5.28 8.65
C ARG A 556 -10.51 -4.27 9.28
N PHE A 557 -10.47 -4.09 10.60
CA PHE A 557 -11.33 -3.15 11.31
C PHE A 557 -11.06 -1.70 10.92
N GLU A 558 -9.80 -1.31 10.74
CA GLU A 558 -9.45 0.02 10.23
C GLU A 558 -10.02 0.28 8.84
N ARG A 559 -9.96 -0.71 7.93
CA ARG A 559 -10.55 -0.58 6.59
C ARG A 559 -12.07 -0.40 6.65
N VAL A 560 -12.74 -1.10 7.57
CA VAL A 560 -14.19 -0.92 7.80
C VAL A 560 -14.48 0.48 8.33
N ALA A 561 -13.74 0.95 9.34
CA ALA A 561 -13.90 2.29 9.91
C ALA A 561 -13.67 3.38 8.85
N ALA A 562 -12.56 3.34 8.13
CA ALA A 562 -12.24 4.33 7.09
C ALA A 562 -13.28 4.35 5.95
N ARG A 563 -13.82 3.18 5.58
CA ARG A 563 -14.91 3.09 4.59
C ARG A 563 -16.20 3.70 5.13
N ALA A 564 -16.57 3.43 6.38
CA ALA A 564 -17.76 3.99 7.01
C ALA A 564 -17.67 5.50 7.15
N GLU A 565 -16.57 6.01 7.67
CA GLU A 565 -16.26 7.44 7.78
C GLU A 565 -16.43 8.16 6.44
N ARG A 566 -15.81 7.65 5.37
CA ARG A 566 -15.93 8.22 4.03
C ARG A 566 -17.38 8.25 3.56
N HIS A 567 -18.11 7.12 3.64
CA HIS A 567 -19.48 7.06 3.14
C HIS A 567 -20.45 7.94 3.91
N MET A 568 -20.27 8.11 5.22
CA MET A 568 -21.09 9.03 6.01
C MET A 568 -20.79 10.48 5.69
N ARG A 569 -19.51 10.87 5.57
CA ARG A 569 -19.16 12.24 5.15
C ARG A 569 -19.66 12.56 3.75
N GLU A 570 -19.56 11.62 2.81
CA GLU A 570 -20.13 11.75 1.46
C GLU A 570 -21.67 11.90 1.50
N ALA A 571 -22.38 11.18 2.39
CA ALA A 571 -23.82 11.30 2.52
C ALA A 571 -24.23 12.65 3.15
N ILE A 572 -23.55 13.07 4.20
CA ILE A 572 -23.74 14.38 4.85
C ILE A 572 -23.55 15.50 3.83
N ALA A 573 -22.44 15.48 3.08
CA ALA A 573 -22.16 16.49 2.06
C ALA A 573 -23.19 16.52 0.91
N ARG A 574 -23.87 15.40 0.63
CA ARG A 574 -24.99 15.37 -0.33
C ARG A 574 -26.29 15.92 0.27
N LEU A 575 -26.51 15.73 1.57
CA LEU A 575 -27.70 16.18 2.27
C LEU A 575 -27.64 17.67 2.61
N ASP A 576 -26.46 18.22 2.91
CA ASP A 576 -26.26 19.65 3.24
C ASP A 576 -26.97 20.60 2.25
N PRO A 577 -26.73 20.53 0.92
CA PRO A 577 -27.40 21.43 -0.03
C PRO A 577 -28.92 21.19 -0.13
N LEU A 578 -29.40 19.98 0.18
CA LEU A 578 -30.83 19.68 0.20
C LEU A 578 -31.50 20.34 1.42
N VAL A 579 -30.85 20.29 2.58
CA VAL A 579 -31.33 20.98 3.79
C VAL A 579 -31.32 22.49 3.59
N GLU A 580 -30.26 23.05 3.01
CA GLU A 580 -30.20 24.48 2.67
C GLU A 580 -31.34 24.87 1.71
N ARG A 581 -31.62 24.04 0.70
CA ARG A 581 -32.74 24.25 -0.22
C ARG A 581 -34.10 24.16 0.48
N HIS A 582 -34.25 23.25 1.44
CA HIS A 582 -35.47 23.12 2.26
C HIS A 582 -35.75 24.42 3.04
N GLU A 583 -34.73 24.96 3.72
CA GLU A 583 -34.82 26.21 4.48
C GLU A 583 -35.12 27.41 3.57
N GLU A 584 -34.49 27.48 2.39
CA GLU A 584 -34.77 28.51 1.39
C GLU A 584 -36.23 28.49 0.93
N LEU A 585 -36.78 27.30 0.64
CA LEU A 585 -38.16 27.16 0.20
C LEU A 585 -39.17 27.56 1.29
N ILE A 586 -38.89 27.23 2.56
CA ILE A 586 -39.69 27.72 3.69
C ILE A 586 -39.66 29.25 3.73
N GLY A 587 -38.48 29.86 3.71
CA GLY A 587 -38.34 31.31 3.75
C GLY A 587 -39.03 32.00 2.56
N ARG A 588 -39.00 31.39 1.38
CA ARG A 588 -39.70 31.88 0.19
C ARG A 588 -41.22 31.78 0.35
N LEU A 589 -41.73 30.64 0.79
CA LEU A 589 -43.18 30.45 1.01
C LEU A 589 -43.71 31.48 2.02
N ASP A 590 -43.01 31.68 3.14
CA ASP A 590 -43.36 32.66 4.17
C ASP A 590 -43.36 34.09 3.62
N SER A 591 -42.34 34.45 2.84
CA SER A 591 -42.23 35.79 2.24
C SER A 591 -43.40 36.09 1.30
N TYR A 592 -43.80 35.13 0.46
CA TYR A 592 -44.92 35.30 -0.46
C TYR A 592 -46.27 35.29 0.25
N GLN A 593 -46.41 34.55 1.36
CA GLN A 593 -47.62 34.60 2.18
C GLN A 593 -47.82 35.98 2.81
N VAL A 594 -46.74 36.63 3.28
CA VAL A 594 -46.80 38.02 3.76
C VAL A 594 -47.22 38.98 2.63
N LEU A 595 -46.67 38.82 1.42
CA LEU A 595 -47.05 39.65 0.26
C LEU A 595 -48.53 39.47 -0.11
N TYR A 596 -49.02 38.23 -0.09
CA TYR A 596 -50.43 37.92 -0.34
C TYR A 596 -51.35 38.59 0.67
N GLN A 597 -51.04 38.47 1.97
CA GLN A 597 -51.82 39.09 3.05
C GLN A 597 -51.90 40.61 2.95
N GLN A 598 -50.84 41.27 2.45
CA GLN A 598 -50.82 42.73 2.26
C GLN A 598 -51.61 43.19 1.03
N ALA A 599 -51.68 42.37 -0.02
CA ALA A 599 -52.33 42.70 -1.29
C ALA A 599 -53.84 42.40 -1.30
N VAL A 600 -54.31 41.51 -0.43
CA VAL A 600 -55.68 41.02 -0.43
C VAL A 600 -56.65 41.92 0.33
N ARG A 601 -57.81 42.21 -0.28
CA ARG A 601 -58.95 42.92 0.35
C ARG A 601 -60.10 41.97 0.76
N SER A 602 -60.08 40.71 0.30
CA SER A 602 -61.05 39.64 0.63
C SER A 602 -60.42 38.26 0.40
N GLU A 603 -60.70 37.30 1.27
CA GLU A 603 -60.13 35.93 1.24
C GLU A 603 -60.32 35.23 -0.12
N ASP A 604 -59.23 34.64 -0.63
CA ASP A 604 -59.24 33.79 -1.84
C ASP A 604 -58.86 32.35 -1.45
N LEU A 605 -59.85 31.46 -1.52
CA LEU A 605 -59.72 30.05 -1.15
C LEU A 605 -58.72 29.31 -2.06
N ASP A 606 -58.61 29.70 -3.33
CA ASP A 606 -57.68 29.08 -4.28
C ASP A 606 -56.20 29.37 -3.94
N ALA A 607 -55.94 30.53 -3.33
CA ALA A 607 -54.60 30.90 -2.86
C ALA A 607 -54.25 30.14 -1.57
N GLU A 608 -55.23 30.04 -0.66
CA GLU A 608 -55.09 29.35 0.61
C GLU A 608 -54.86 27.85 0.41
N ASP A 609 -55.60 27.20 -0.50
CA ASP A 609 -55.41 25.77 -0.82
C ASP A 609 -54.01 25.48 -1.37
N ARG A 610 -53.48 26.37 -2.21
CA ARG A 610 -52.13 26.25 -2.78
C ARG A 610 -51.05 26.50 -1.73
N TYR A 611 -51.25 27.47 -0.85
CA TYR A 611 -50.37 27.71 0.29
C TYR A 611 -50.35 26.49 1.22
N GLN A 612 -51.50 25.96 1.59
CA GLN A 612 -51.61 24.81 2.48
C GLN A 612 -50.95 23.56 1.88
N ALA A 613 -51.15 23.31 0.58
CA ALA A 613 -50.50 22.20 -0.11
C ALA A 613 -48.96 22.32 -0.11
N ALA A 614 -48.42 23.52 -0.35
CA ALA A 614 -46.98 23.77 -0.28
C ALA A 614 -46.44 23.65 1.15
N HIS A 615 -47.19 24.18 2.14
CA HIS A 615 -46.86 24.12 3.55
C HIS A 615 -46.81 22.66 4.05
N ASP A 616 -47.83 21.86 3.75
CA ASP A 616 -47.90 20.46 4.19
C ASP A 616 -46.73 19.62 3.62
N LEU A 617 -46.39 19.84 2.35
CA LEU A 617 -45.25 19.16 1.71
C LEU A 617 -43.90 19.59 2.29
N LEU A 618 -43.72 20.88 2.60
CA LEU A 618 -42.48 21.39 3.21
C LEU A 618 -42.34 20.98 4.68
N HIS A 619 -43.43 20.87 5.43
CA HIS A 619 -43.38 20.51 6.85
C HIS A 619 -43.45 19.00 7.11
N ALA A 620 -43.61 18.17 6.07
CA ALA A 620 -43.43 16.73 6.16
C ALA A 620 -42.02 16.35 6.67
N ARG A 621 -41.93 15.34 7.53
CA ARG A 621 -40.67 14.83 8.10
C ARG A 621 -40.53 13.34 7.80
N PRO A 622 -39.59 12.92 6.92
CA PRO A 622 -38.73 13.74 6.06
C PRO A 622 -39.46 14.39 4.86
N CYS A 623 -38.98 15.56 4.40
CA CYS A 623 -39.55 16.29 3.26
C CYS A 623 -38.99 15.76 1.93
N ASP A 624 -39.88 15.44 0.99
CA ASP A 624 -39.49 15.20 -0.41
C ASP A 624 -39.44 16.55 -1.16
N LEU A 625 -38.23 17.02 -1.45
CA LEU A 625 -37.99 18.33 -2.04
C LEU A 625 -38.54 18.47 -3.45
N GLY A 626 -38.67 17.39 -4.21
CA GLY A 626 -39.15 17.46 -5.59
C GLY A 626 -40.60 17.98 -5.67
N PRO A 627 -41.56 17.27 -5.05
CA PRO A 627 -42.94 17.73 -4.94
C PRO A 627 -43.08 19.05 -4.18
N ALA A 628 -42.33 19.24 -3.08
CA ALA A 628 -42.43 20.46 -2.28
C ALA A 628 -42.01 21.71 -3.07
N GLU A 629 -40.92 21.65 -3.83
CA GLU A 629 -40.48 22.76 -4.67
C GLU A 629 -41.49 23.09 -5.79
N ALA A 630 -42.10 22.07 -6.39
CA ALA A 630 -43.13 22.28 -7.40
C ALA A 630 -44.35 23.01 -6.82
N ALA A 631 -44.82 22.59 -5.64
CA ALA A 631 -45.96 23.22 -4.96
C ALA A 631 -45.68 24.69 -4.56
N VAL A 632 -44.48 24.97 -4.02
CA VAL A 632 -44.06 26.36 -3.73
C VAL A 632 -44.04 27.21 -4.98
N ARG A 633 -43.51 26.67 -6.10
CA ARG A 633 -43.47 27.39 -7.38
C ARG A 633 -44.86 27.69 -7.91
N GLU A 634 -45.78 26.72 -7.86
CA GLU A 634 -47.17 26.91 -8.28
C GLU A 634 -47.87 28.01 -7.47
N TYR A 635 -47.66 28.06 -6.15
CA TYR A 635 -48.17 29.11 -5.28
C TYR A 635 -47.56 30.47 -5.65
N VAL A 636 -46.23 30.56 -5.77
CA VAL A 636 -45.54 31.81 -6.14
C VAL A 636 -46.02 32.34 -7.49
N ASP A 637 -46.05 31.49 -8.53
CA ASP A 637 -46.52 31.87 -9.88
C ASP A 637 -47.99 32.33 -9.85
N PHE A 638 -48.82 31.76 -8.98
CA PHE A 638 -50.20 32.20 -8.79
C PHE A 638 -50.28 33.62 -8.21
N ILE A 639 -49.47 33.92 -7.18
CA ILE A 639 -49.41 35.25 -6.57
C ILE A 639 -48.86 36.30 -7.55
N GLU A 640 -47.78 35.99 -8.27
CA GLU A 640 -47.18 36.90 -9.26
C GLU A 640 -48.15 37.21 -10.41
N ARG A 641 -48.84 36.20 -10.96
CA ARG A 641 -49.85 36.40 -12.02
C ARG A 641 -51.01 37.29 -11.55
N ARG A 642 -51.38 37.22 -10.27
CA ARG A 642 -52.40 38.10 -9.68
C ARG A 642 -51.90 39.53 -9.56
N GLY A 643 -50.66 39.73 -9.12
CA GLY A 643 -50.01 41.04 -9.01
C GLY A 643 -49.85 41.76 -10.35
N HIS A 644 -49.77 41.01 -11.46
CA HIS A 644 -49.61 41.54 -12.83
C HIS A 644 -50.91 41.80 -13.62
N ARG A 645 -52.11 41.67 -13.02
CA ARG A 645 -53.37 41.94 -13.76
C ARG A 645 -53.48 43.45 -14.09
N PRO A 646 -53.49 43.87 -15.38
CA PRO A 646 -53.68 45.27 -15.72
C PRO A 646 -55.11 45.71 -15.36
N PRO A 647 -55.33 46.97 -14.96
CA PRO A 647 -56.66 47.45 -14.60
C PRO A 647 -57.61 47.28 -15.80
N PRO A 648 -58.89 46.91 -15.56
CA PRO A 648 -59.84 46.72 -16.65
C PRO A 648 -60.05 48.04 -17.42
N PRO A 649 -60.21 48.00 -18.76
CA PRO A 649 -60.53 49.19 -19.54
C PRO A 649 -62.00 49.55 -19.30
N GLY A 650 -62.24 50.41 -18.32
CA GLY A 650 -63.57 50.84 -17.91
C GLY A 650 -63.87 52.28 -18.30
N GLY A 651 -64.70 52.45 -19.34
CA GLY A 651 -65.83 53.40 -19.31
C GLY A 651 -65.55 54.85 -19.69
N LEU A 652 -66.20 55.27 -20.79
CA LEU A 652 -66.28 56.63 -21.34
C LEU A 652 -66.71 57.71 -20.32
N PRO A 653 -66.22 58.95 -20.45
CA PRO A 653 -66.76 60.12 -19.75
C PRO A 653 -67.80 60.87 -20.61
N THR A 654 -68.95 61.19 -20.02
CA THR A 654 -69.84 62.27 -20.46
C THR A 654 -70.52 62.91 -19.23
N PRO A 655 -70.93 64.18 -19.28
CA PRO A 655 -70.09 65.26 -18.75
C PRO A 655 -70.82 66.13 -17.72
N GLY A 656 -70.06 66.75 -16.83
CA GLY A 656 -70.55 67.82 -15.95
C GLY A 656 -69.36 68.57 -15.36
N GLN A 657 -68.99 69.67 -16.01
CA GLN A 657 -68.92 71.00 -15.38
C GLN A 657 -68.03 71.04 -14.14
N ASP A 658 -66.77 71.45 -14.32
CA ASP A 658 -66.49 72.86 -14.06
C ASP A 658 -65.20 73.32 -14.72
N ARG A 659 -65.33 74.43 -15.43
CA ARG A 659 -64.24 75.28 -15.89
C ARG A 659 -63.94 76.20 -14.72
N ASP A 660 -62.69 76.28 -14.28
CA ASP A 660 -61.98 77.57 -14.36
C ASP A 660 -60.52 77.49 -13.90
N ARG A 661 -59.69 78.26 -14.61
CA ARG A 661 -58.34 78.77 -14.29
C ARG A 661 -57.13 77.90 -14.63
N THR A 662 -56.67 78.09 -15.86
CA THR A 662 -55.27 78.37 -16.23
C THR A 662 -55.11 79.89 -16.46
N PRO A 663 -53.95 80.46 -16.86
CA PRO A 663 -52.60 79.88 -17.03
C PRO A 663 -51.48 80.77 -16.43
N GLU A 664 -50.23 80.29 -16.55
CA GLU A 664 -49.02 81.01 -16.99
C GLU A 664 -47.80 80.27 -16.39
N GLY A 665 -46.70 79.96 -17.07
CA GLY A 665 -46.23 80.29 -18.41
C GLY A 665 -44.72 80.03 -18.42
N HIS A 666 -44.24 79.33 -19.45
CA HIS A 666 -42.91 79.40 -20.11
C HIS A 666 -41.61 79.41 -19.27
N GLN A 667 -40.75 78.40 -19.49
CA GLN A 667 -39.46 78.47 -20.23
C GLN A 667 -38.37 79.21 -19.41
N ASP A 668 -37.18 78.68 -19.19
CA ASP A 668 -36.30 78.04 -20.16
C ASP A 668 -35.08 77.41 -19.43
N ARG A 669 -34.49 76.42 -20.11
CA ARG A 669 -33.04 76.15 -20.24
C ARG A 669 -32.21 75.46 -19.14
N ASP A 670 -31.64 74.37 -19.66
CA ASP A 670 -30.21 74.07 -19.82
C ASP A 670 -29.48 73.18 -18.82
N GLU A 671 -28.87 72.16 -19.44
CA GLU A 671 -27.58 71.51 -19.14
C GLU A 671 -27.49 70.78 -17.78
N GLY A 672 -27.11 69.50 -17.68
CA GLY A 672 -26.29 68.69 -18.55
C GLY A 672 -25.40 67.83 -17.64
N GLY A 673 -25.18 66.57 -18.02
CA GLY A 673 -23.96 65.84 -17.68
C GLY A 673 -23.85 65.20 -16.28
N GLY A 674 -24.10 63.89 -16.24
CA GLY A 674 -22.99 62.94 -16.23
C GLY A 674 -22.33 62.59 -14.89
N GLY A 675 -22.56 61.34 -14.48
CA GLY A 675 -21.48 60.36 -14.41
C GLY A 675 -20.70 60.21 -13.11
N GLY A 676 -20.95 59.08 -12.44
CA GLY A 676 -19.96 58.00 -12.46
C GLY A 676 -18.97 57.86 -11.29
N SER A 677 -19.06 56.66 -10.70
CA SER A 677 -17.96 55.78 -10.30
C SER A 677 -17.42 55.76 -8.86
N ALA A 678 -17.54 54.54 -8.34
CA ALA A 678 -16.86 53.86 -7.26
C ALA A 678 -15.34 54.10 -7.13
N GLY A 679 -14.82 53.91 -5.90
CA GLY A 679 -13.39 53.66 -5.69
C GLY A 679 -12.93 53.62 -4.23
N ARG A 680 -12.91 52.40 -3.66
CA ARG A 680 -11.86 51.80 -2.81
C ARG A 680 -11.12 52.60 -1.70
N ARG A 681 -11.15 51.94 -0.52
CA ARG A 681 -10.04 51.47 0.35
C ARG A 681 -9.37 52.39 1.38
N ASP A 682 -9.13 51.71 2.51
CA ASP A 682 -8.07 51.80 3.51
C ASP A 682 -8.06 52.99 4.49
N GLY A 683 -7.89 52.66 5.78
CA GLY A 683 -7.49 53.64 6.78
C GLY A 683 -7.88 53.28 8.22
N ALA A 684 -7.01 52.51 8.88
CA ALA A 684 -7.06 52.24 10.32
C ALA A 684 -6.87 53.50 11.18
N GLY A 685 -7.37 53.48 12.43
CA GLY A 685 -6.76 54.27 13.49
C GLY A 685 -7.69 54.76 14.62
N ARG A 686 -7.65 54.03 15.74
CA ARG A 686 -7.50 54.57 17.11
C ARG A 686 -8.42 55.72 17.56
N GLN A 687 -9.30 55.46 18.53
CA GLN A 687 -9.13 55.84 19.94
C GLN A 687 -10.38 55.52 20.76
N ASP A 688 -10.16 54.73 21.81
CA ASP A 688 -10.98 54.68 23.02
C ASP A 688 -10.72 55.97 23.82
N PRO A 689 -11.70 56.54 24.54
CA PRO A 689 -11.72 56.24 25.98
C PRO A 689 -13.12 56.15 26.61
N GLY A 690 -13.31 55.12 27.42
CA GLY A 690 -13.36 55.31 28.86
C GLY A 690 -14.72 55.62 29.51
N ALA A 691 -15.24 54.58 30.17
CA ALA A 691 -15.76 54.59 31.55
C ALA A 691 -17.10 55.32 31.84
N ARG A 692 -18.12 54.54 32.22
CA ARG A 692 -18.65 54.40 33.61
C ARG A 692 -20.06 53.81 33.59
N GLY A 693 -20.30 52.85 34.49
CA GLY A 693 -21.61 52.65 35.13
C GLY A 693 -22.38 51.39 34.72
N ASP A 694 -22.18 50.33 35.49
CA ASP A 694 -23.23 49.35 35.82
C ASP A 694 -23.92 49.90 37.11
N PRO A 695 -25.25 49.76 37.34
CA PRO A 695 -25.80 48.45 37.72
C PRO A 695 -27.25 48.17 37.26
N GLY A 696 -27.61 46.91 37.04
CA GLY A 696 -29.02 46.51 37.02
C GLY A 696 -29.30 45.07 36.63
N ALA A 697 -29.16 44.14 37.58
CA ALA A 697 -29.61 42.76 37.45
C ALA A 697 -31.15 42.62 37.32
N PRO A 698 -31.65 41.63 36.57
CA PRO A 698 -32.95 41.01 36.83
C PRO A 698 -32.80 39.57 37.38
N PRO A 699 -33.77 39.08 38.19
CA PRO A 699 -33.70 37.81 38.89
C PRO A 699 -34.31 36.65 38.09
N GLY A 700 -33.90 35.42 38.41
CA GLY A 700 -34.70 34.22 38.11
C GLY A 700 -33.91 33.03 37.57
N ALA A 701 -33.24 32.31 38.46
CA ALA A 701 -32.76 30.95 38.20
C ALA A 701 -33.72 29.93 38.84
N PRO A 702 -34.00 28.81 38.17
CA PRO A 702 -34.32 27.56 38.85
C PRO A 702 -33.16 26.55 38.70
N GLU A 703 -32.68 26.14 39.88
CA GLU A 703 -32.32 24.77 40.28
C GLU A 703 -31.33 23.94 39.44
N ARG A 704 -30.17 23.73 40.07
CA ARG A 704 -29.17 22.71 39.74
C ARG A 704 -29.69 21.30 40.05
N PRO A 705 -29.39 20.28 39.23
CA PRO A 705 -29.27 18.91 39.70
C PRO A 705 -27.85 18.62 40.18
N GLU A 706 -27.80 17.77 41.20
CA GLU A 706 -26.67 17.40 42.04
C GLU A 706 -25.54 16.70 41.27
N ARG A 707 -24.29 17.01 41.66
CA ARG A 707 -23.10 16.23 41.32
C ARG A 707 -23.10 14.93 42.14
N PRO A 708 -22.83 13.76 41.54
CA PRO A 708 -22.48 12.58 42.33
C PRO A 708 -21.03 12.67 42.82
N GLU A 709 -20.85 12.47 44.12
CA GLU A 709 -19.56 12.35 44.81
C GLU A 709 -18.74 11.14 44.32
N PRO A 710 -17.40 11.21 44.40
CA PRO A 710 -16.51 10.09 44.06
C PRO A 710 -16.44 9.05 45.19
N PRO A 711 -16.36 7.74 44.91
CA PRO A 711 -16.22 6.72 45.95
C PRO A 711 -14.82 6.75 46.59
N ALA A 712 -14.81 6.79 47.93
CA ALA A 712 -13.65 6.66 48.79
C ALA A 712 -13.06 5.22 48.78
N PRO A 713 -11.79 5.04 49.16
CA PRO A 713 -11.05 3.79 49.00
C PRO A 713 -11.37 2.79 50.14
N PHE A 714 -11.79 1.58 49.76
CA PHE A 714 -11.83 0.44 50.68
C PHE A 714 -10.45 -0.18 50.83
N GLY A 715 -9.85 -0.02 52.01
CA GLY A 715 -8.88 -0.95 52.55
C GLY A 715 -9.55 -1.85 53.59
N ARG A 716 -9.36 -3.17 53.47
CA ARG A 716 -8.88 -4.06 54.56
C ARG A 716 -8.86 -5.54 54.15
N GLU A 717 -7.64 -6.07 54.19
CA GLU A 717 -7.25 -7.27 54.92
C GLU A 717 -8.09 -8.55 54.78
N ARG A 718 -7.59 -9.50 53.98
CA ARG A 718 -7.61 -10.92 54.37
C ARG A 718 -6.22 -11.51 54.27
N ARG A 719 -5.73 -11.90 55.45
CA ARG A 719 -4.55 -12.74 55.69
C ARG A 719 -4.71 -14.07 54.98
N SER A 720 -3.71 -14.46 54.19
CA SER A 720 -3.45 -15.85 53.83
C SER A 720 -1.95 -16.08 53.82
N ARG A 721 -1.55 -17.12 54.57
CA ARG A 721 -0.22 -17.60 54.89
C ARG A 721 0.66 -17.82 53.65
N GLY A 722 1.93 -17.43 53.74
CA GLY A 722 2.96 -17.81 52.78
C GLY A 722 3.50 -19.23 53.02
N PRO A 723 4.22 -19.81 52.04
CA PRO A 723 5.21 -20.84 52.28
C PRO A 723 6.62 -20.23 52.38
N GLU A 724 7.42 -20.88 53.21
CA GLU A 724 8.75 -20.52 53.69
C GLU A 724 9.80 -20.26 52.62
N GLN A 725 10.61 -19.23 52.84
CA GLN A 725 11.98 -19.12 52.32
C GLN A 725 12.90 -19.98 53.20
N PRO A 726 13.83 -20.76 52.63
CA PRO A 726 14.98 -21.25 53.39
C PRO A 726 16.09 -20.19 53.40
N ASP A 727 16.64 -19.96 54.60
CA ASP A 727 17.75 -19.06 54.91
C ASP A 727 19.08 -19.45 54.23
N PRO A 728 20.02 -18.48 54.08
CA PRO A 728 21.31 -18.67 53.43
C PRO A 728 22.37 -19.28 54.37
N VAL A 729 23.17 -20.19 53.83
CA VAL A 729 24.36 -20.76 54.49
C VAL A 729 25.59 -19.86 54.21
N PRO A 730 26.42 -19.51 55.22
CA PRO A 730 27.60 -18.67 55.06
C PRO A 730 28.84 -19.45 54.54
N PRO A 731 29.93 -18.75 54.15
CA PRO A 731 30.99 -19.30 53.32
C PRO A 731 32.17 -19.85 54.13
N ASP A 732 32.77 -20.93 53.65
CA ASP A 732 34.13 -21.36 54.03
C ASP A 732 35.01 -21.39 52.78
N GLY A 733 36.01 -20.51 52.73
CA GLY A 733 37.22 -20.67 51.94
C GLY A 733 38.16 -21.70 52.60
N PRO A 734 39.22 -22.17 51.90
CA PRO A 734 40.37 -21.31 51.63
C PRO A 734 41.05 -21.51 50.25
N ASP A 735 41.47 -20.39 49.63
CA ASP A 735 42.84 -19.95 49.26
C ASP A 735 43.90 -20.92 48.64
N PRO A 736 44.96 -20.40 47.96
CA PRO A 736 45.13 -20.57 46.51
C PRO A 736 46.52 -21.09 46.07
N GLU A 737 46.59 -21.81 44.95
CA GLU A 737 47.80 -22.05 44.13
C GLU A 737 47.31 -22.31 42.70
N GLY A 738 47.83 -21.81 41.58
CA GLY A 738 48.97 -20.98 41.24
C GLY A 738 49.15 -21.08 39.71
N GLY A 739 49.76 -20.06 39.09
CA GLY A 739 50.55 -20.25 37.86
C GLY A 739 49.85 -20.22 36.49
N GLU A 740 49.86 -19.04 35.87
CA GLU A 740 50.11 -18.86 34.43
C GLU A 740 51.35 -19.67 33.96
N PRO A 741 51.47 -20.08 32.67
CA PRO A 741 51.98 -19.16 31.64
C PRO A 741 51.41 -19.31 30.21
N ARG A 742 51.39 -18.17 29.52
CA ARG A 742 51.41 -17.96 28.05
C ARG A 742 52.64 -18.62 27.39
N PRO A 743 52.68 -18.86 26.05
CA PRO A 743 52.18 -18.03 24.93
C PRO A 743 50.90 -18.51 24.25
#